data_AF-A0A2V9P1L1-F1
#
_entry.id   AF-A0A2V9P1L1-F1
#
_cell.length_a   1.000
_cell.length_b   1.000
_cell.length_c   1.000
_cell.angle_alpha   90.00
_cell.angle_beta   90.00
_cell.angle_gamma   90.00
#
_symmetry.space_group_name_H-M   'P 1'
#
loop_
_entity.id
_entity.type
_entity.pdbx_description
1 polymer ?
#
loop_
_entity_poly.entity_id
_entity_poly.type
_entity_poly.pdbx_seq_one_letter_code
_entity_poly.pdbx_strand_id
1 'polypeptide(L)'
;MLGTTAGAIFTLKQNRTIRIARFVPVKPTAKTVTVGRIPMSIELKVYDNGDHTCLIWLPSDLAAIPDCRGFAIERTRNGEKLNYLHGFVGFSDNDKLDPNNPWKFPVQRYMWWDYDVRLGDSVQYRVVPVVGKDKDNLSLKGDLASTLTPVMIITGQLTPHLSAYFNKGIVSAQWVSRALDAAPKGQKIRDLIGTVDNPLRDALSGLLRPEIISLLDDAKKAGGKLFAALYELNDPELIAKLETFGQDCNLILANGAFKPPDNDENKAIRAVLKTKVHVFDRLVSSGHFAHDKFVVVCDSNRKPLKVLTGSTNWTITGLCTQANNGLIIDDPAVAQDFLDAWGRIHAAGNGYPSSLAAANSTAKTFAVDGCKVTPWFVPTQNAEDLDYARKLINGAKDGILFLFFNPGTFQPDDQPERWTLLQNVLNRHHEENNAYYDPNLYIKGVVNQEIPYLTEDQAPPVKGKKPTAGSLDPTTPAHSVALYSGGIEPPARLTHDVLVPANIKDNFGAWEKELLGAGVHVHSKVIVIDPFGENPVVMTGSHNLGFKASSKNDDNLVIIEGNAPLAAAYAVNIIATFQTYRWNSYVEVHRQDPKVWHGLQDTDNWQLGYLQAGSDHLAELQFWMGKDEAAMAQPVAAQAVAVGAGSVPSASLQTHTQARQAAHQVNAVSTRQPYGVAAGKPARQASSIDQHGSRHDEQTANGRKLTAHTKHSGRKVGGR
;
A
#
# COMPACT_ATOMS: atom_id res chain seq x y z
N MET A 1 -60.88 -2.73 -0.95
CA MET A 1 -62.14 -3.48 -0.70
C MET A 1 -61.78 -4.96 -0.74
N LEU A 2 -61.91 -5.70 0.36
CA LEU A 2 -63.06 -6.60 0.68
C LEU A 2 -63.24 -7.72 -0.37
N GLY A 3 -63.23 -9.02 -0.04
CA GLY A 3 -63.01 -9.67 1.26
C GLY A 3 -63.09 -11.21 1.23
N THR A 4 -62.62 -11.82 2.33
CA THR A 4 -62.87 -13.17 2.91
C THR A 4 -63.90 -14.14 2.28
N THR A 5 -63.62 -15.47 2.31
CA THR A 5 -64.25 -16.45 3.27
C THR A 5 -63.79 -17.93 3.13
N ALA A 6 -63.68 -18.63 4.28
CA ALA A 6 -63.82 -20.10 4.55
C ALA A 6 -62.97 -21.15 3.77
N GLY A 7 -62.70 -22.37 4.27
CA GLY A 7 -63.01 -23.03 5.55
C GLY A 7 -63.05 -24.58 5.43
N ALA A 8 -62.82 -25.32 6.54
CA ALA A 8 -62.71 -26.80 6.69
C ALA A 8 -61.36 -27.42 6.22
N ILE A 9 -60.57 -28.16 7.00
CA ILE A 9 -60.78 -29.21 8.04
C ILE A 9 -61.15 -30.58 7.43
N PHE A 10 -60.23 -31.54 7.57
CA PHE A 10 -60.53 -32.97 7.60
C PHE A 10 -59.85 -33.62 8.82
N THR A 11 -60.56 -34.54 9.46
CA THR A 11 -60.17 -35.19 10.72
C THR A 11 -60.05 -36.69 10.52
N LEU A 12 -59.04 -37.33 11.13
CA LEU A 12 -59.05 -38.77 11.40
C LEU A 12 -58.66 -39.04 12.87
N LYS A 13 -59.20 -40.13 13.43
CA LYS A 13 -59.43 -40.34 14.87
C LYS A 13 -58.60 -41.48 15.46
N GLN A 14 -58.21 -41.33 16.75
CA GLN A 14 -58.12 -42.36 17.81
C GLN A 14 -57.17 -43.58 17.54
N ASN A 15 -56.59 -44.34 18.48
CA ASN A 15 -56.68 -44.59 19.94
C ASN A 15 -55.27 -45.14 20.39
N ARG A 16 -54.90 -45.52 21.64
CA ARG A 16 -55.60 -45.74 22.92
C ARG A 16 -54.63 -45.55 24.14
N THR A 17 -55.19 -45.61 25.33
CA THR A 17 -54.66 -45.56 26.72
C THR A 17 -53.50 -46.50 27.12
N ILE A 18 -52.59 -46.04 28.01
CA ILE A 18 -51.81 -46.86 28.99
C ILE A 18 -51.81 -46.17 30.37
N ARG A 19 -51.75 -46.96 31.47
CA ARG A 19 -51.83 -46.51 32.88
C ARG A 19 -50.46 -46.27 33.55
N ILE A 20 -50.50 -45.55 34.67
CA ILE A 20 -49.38 -45.05 35.50
C ILE A 20 -48.77 -46.13 36.41
N ALA A 21 -47.44 -46.08 36.61
CA ALA A 21 -46.74 -46.67 37.77
C ALA A 21 -45.70 -45.66 38.33
N ARG A 22 -45.35 -45.77 39.62
CA ARG A 22 -44.60 -44.76 40.39
C ARG A 22 -43.10 -44.73 40.07
N PHE A 23 -42.50 -43.54 40.05
CA PHE A 23 -41.05 -43.34 40.07
C PHE A 23 -40.52 -43.18 41.52
N VAL A 24 -39.34 -43.77 41.77
CA VAL A 24 -38.55 -43.60 43.01
C VAL A 24 -37.42 -42.60 42.71
N PRO A 25 -37.11 -41.64 43.60
CA PRO A 25 -36.07 -40.64 43.33
C PRO A 25 -34.67 -41.23 43.51
N VAL A 26 -33.92 -41.33 42.41
CA VAL A 26 -32.47 -41.63 42.45
C VAL A 26 -31.72 -40.31 42.60
N LYS A 27 -30.90 -40.18 43.66
CA LYS A 27 -30.00 -39.02 43.84
C LYS A 27 -28.96 -39.00 42.72
N PRO A 28 -28.74 -37.86 42.02
CA PRO A 28 -27.64 -37.75 41.07
C PRO A 28 -26.31 -37.70 41.83
N THR A 29 -25.50 -38.74 41.70
CA THR A 29 -24.08 -38.68 42.05
C THR A 29 -23.36 -37.81 41.02
N ALA A 30 -22.95 -36.61 41.43
CA ALA A 30 -22.12 -35.75 40.60
C ALA A 30 -20.76 -36.43 40.34
N LYS A 31 -20.60 -37.03 39.16
CA LYS A 31 -19.29 -37.20 38.56
C LYS A 31 -18.98 -35.91 37.81
N THR A 32 -18.10 -35.09 38.37
CA THR A 32 -17.43 -34.01 37.66
C THR A 32 -16.65 -34.65 36.51
N VAL A 33 -17.23 -34.65 35.31
CA VAL A 33 -16.44 -34.82 34.10
C VAL A 33 -15.67 -33.53 33.95
N THR A 34 -14.41 -33.56 34.38
CA THR A 34 -13.46 -32.51 34.04
C THR A 34 -13.26 -32.59 32.53
N VAL A 35 -14.08 -31.87 31.78
CA VAL A 35 -13.76 -31.52 30.40
C VAL A 35 -12.44 -30.77 30.51
N GLY A 36 -11.35 -31.42 30.08
CA GLY A 36 -10.05 -30.76 30.05
C GLY A 36 -10.22 -29.50 29.21
N ARG A 37 -9.98 -28.33 29.81
CA ARG A 37 -9.80 -27.11 29.01
C ARG A 37 -8.73 -27.46 27.98
N ILE A 38 -9.12 -27.44 26.71
CA ILE A 38 -8.14 -27.33 25.62
C ILE A 38 -7.31 -26.10 25.99
N PRO A 39 -5.97 -26.21 26.12
CA PRO A 39 -5.16 -25.04 26.42
C PRO A 39 -5.44 -23.99 25.35
N MET A 40 -5.78 -22.77 25.78
CA MET A 40 -6.20 -21.69 24.89
C MET A 40 -5.03 -21.39 23.93
N SER A 41 -5.18 -21.77 22.67
CA SER A 41 -4.17 -21.52 21.64
C SER A 41 -4.31 -20.11 21.08
N ILE A 42 -3.19 -19.58 20.57
CA ILE A 42 -3.22 -18.46 19.64
C ILE A 42 -3.30 -19.03 18.22
N GLU A 43 -4.30 -18.60 17.46
CA GLU A 43 -4.31 -18.75 16.01
C GLU A 43 -3.49 -17.63 15.38
N LEU A 44 -2.67 -17.97 14.38
CA LEU A 44 -1.76 -17.05 13.70
C LEU A 44 -1.87 -17.23 12.19
N LYS A 45 -2.18 -16.16 11.47
CA LYS A 45 -2.08 -16.07 10.01
C LYS A 45 -0.91 -15.15 9.65
N VAL A 46 -0.22 -15.47 8.56
CA VAL A 46 0.95 -14.73 8.08
C VAL A 46 0.82 -14.55 6.58
N TYR A 47 0.94 -13.31 6.12
CA TYR A 47 0.84 -12.92 4.71
C TYR A 47 2.05 -12.08 4.33
N ASP A 48 2.61 -12.30 3.14
CA ASP A 48 3.82 -11.62 2.68
C ASP A 48 3.60 -10.97 1.30
N ASN A 49 4.37 -9.92 1.01
CA ASN A 49 4.40 -9.25 -0.29
C ASN A 49 5.83 -9.09 -0.84
N GLY A 50 6.78 -9.88 -0.35
CA GLY A 50 8.22 -9.79 -0.61
C GLY A 50 8.93 -8.67 0.18
N ASP A 51 8.31 -7.49 0.29
CA ASP A 51 8.91 -6.30 0.93
C ASP A 51 8.77 -6.28 2.46
N HIS A 52 7.68 -6.85 2.99
CA HIS A 52 7.41 -6.99 4.42
C HIS A 52 6.31 -8.03 4.71
N THR A 53 6.45 -8.75 5.82
CA THR A 53 5.51 -9.79 6.24
C THR A 53 4.53 -9.26 7.28
N CYS A 54 3.22 -9.39 7.03
CA CYS A 54 2.15 -9.10 7.98
C CYS A 54 1.79 -10.36 8.80
N LEU A 55 1.65 -10.20 10.11
CA LEU A 55 1.21 -11.23 11.05
C LEU A 55 -0.08 -10.77 11.73
N ILE A 56 -1.09 -11.65 11.79
CA ILE A 56 -2.36 -11.41 12.48
C ILE A 56 -2.64 -12.60 13.37
N TRP A 57 -3.07 -12.35 14.61
CA TRP A 57 -3.34 -13.41 15.56
C TRP A 57 -4.53 -13.09 16.47
N LEU A 58 -5.17 -14.13 17.00
CA LEU A 58 -6.23 -14.05 17.99
C LEU A 58 -6.14 -15.23 18.97
N PRO A 59 -6.60 -15.09 20.23
CA PRO A 59 -6.90 -16.24 21.08
C PRO A 59 -8.05 -17.04 20.46
N SER A 60 -7.92 -18.36 20.36
CA SER A 60 -8.92 -19.26 19.73
C SER A 60 -10.32 -19.19 20.34
N ASP A 61 -10.46 -18.77 21.59
CA ASP A 61 -11.75 -18.57 22.27
C ASP A 61 -12.20 -17.10 22.33
N LEU A 62 -11.43 -16.20 21.68
CA LEU A 62 -11.59 -14.74 21.70
C LEU A 62 -11.60 -14.13 23.12
N ALA A 63 -11.10 -14.85 24.13
CA ALA A 63 -11.02 -14.36 25.50
C ALA A 63 -9.71 -13.59 25.75
N ALA A 64 -9.78 -12.54 26.59
CA ALA A 64 -8.58 -11.85 27.05
C ALA A 64 -7.72 -12.80 27.89
N ILE A 65 -6.42 -12.88 27.58
CA ILE A 65 -5.47 -13.71 28.33
C ILE A 65 -5.18 -13.00 29.67
N PRO A 66 -5.44 -13.62 30.83
CA PRO A 66 -5.19 -13.01 32.12
C PRO A 66 -3.72 -12.62 32.31
N ASP A 67 -3.48 -11.48 32.94
CA ASP A 67 -2.16 -10.90 33.19
C ASP A 67 -1.29 -10.61 31.95
N CYS A 68 -1.85 -10.75 30.73
CA CYS A 68 -1.14 -10.52 29.48
C CYS A 68 -0.78 -9.04 29.27
N ARG A 69 0.52 -8.73 29.26
CA ARG A 69 1.06 -7.40 28.99
C ARG A 69 1.39 -7.15 27.52
N GLY A 70 1.05 -8.09 26.64
CA GLY A 70 1.31 -8.03 25.21
C GLY A 70 1.87 -9.34 24.68
N PHE A 71 2.31 -9.33 23.43
CA PHE A 71 2.84 -10.51 22.76
C PHE A 71 4.30 -10.31 22.32
N ALA A 72 5.11 -11.37 22.47
CA ALA A 72 6.40 -11.48 21.84
C ALA A 72 6.23 -12.28 20.53
N ILE A 73 6.80 -11.77 19.44
CA ILE A 73 6.79 -12.46 18.14
C ILE A 73 8.16 -13.07 17.94
N GLU A 74 8.23 -14.39 17.94
CA GLU A 74 9.41 -15.15 17.59
C GLU A 74 9.51 -15.32 16.07
N ARG A 75 10.74 -15.30 15.57
CA ARG A 75 11.09 -15.58 14.17
C ARG A 75 12.29 -16.52 14.10
N THR A 76 12.20 -17.48 13.18
CA THR A 76 13.34 -18.19 12.61
C THR A 76 13.53 -17.69 11.17
N ARG A 77 14.77 -17.41 10.76
CA ARG A 77 15.14 -16.95 9.42
C ARG A 77 16.32 -17.79 8.92
N ASN A 78 16.25 -18.36 7.71
CA ASN A 78 17.35 -19.11 7.08
C ASN A 78 17.96 -20.23 7.94
N GLY A 79 17.17 -20.83 8.84
CA GLY A 79 17.64 -21.83 9.80
C GLY A 79 18.51 -21.28 10.95
N GLU A 80 18.61 -19.96 11.09
CA GLU A 80 19.26 -19.30 12.22
C GLU A 80 18.60 -19.65 13.55
N LYS A 81 19.31 -19.40 14.66
CA LYS A 81 18.71 -19.50 15.98
C LYS A 81 17.55 -18.50 16.12
N LEU A 82 16.41 -19.02 16.59
CA LEU A 82 15.21 -18.27 16.90
C LEU A 82 15.51 -16.96 17.64
N ASN A 83 15.02 -15.85 17.08
CA ASN A 83 15.09 -14.49 17.63
C ASN A 83 13.68 -13.93 17.84
N TYR A 84 13.56 -12.77 18.47
CA TYR A 84 12.27 -12.07 18.61
C TYR A 84 12.29 -10.80 17.77
N LEU A 85 11.15 -10.49 17.14
CA LEU A 85 10.91 -9.17 16.58
C LEU A 85 10.80 -8.14 17.72
N HIS A 86 11.13 -6.90 17.39
CA HIS A 86 11.21 -5.80 18.34
C HIS A 86 9.88 -5.06 18.43
N GLY A 87 9.33 -4.86 19.64
CA GLY A 87 8.05 -4.14 19.84
C GLY A 87 8.15 -2.61 19.84
N PHE A 88 9.37 -2.05 19.81
CA PHE A 88 9.70 -0.61 19.76
C PHE A 88 9.24 0.28 20.91
N VAL A 89 8.32 -0.16 21.78
CA VAL A 89 7.79 0.67 22.89
C VAL A 89 7.80 -0.11 24.20
N GLY A 90 8.23 0.57 25.28
CA GLY A 90 8.20 0.05 26.65
C GLY A 90 6.96 0.51 27.42
N PHE A 91 6.90 0.24 28.72
CA PHE A 91 5.83 0.69 29.62
C PHE A 91 6.01 2.16 30.06
N SER A 92 7.18 2.74 29.81
CA SER A 92 7.42 4.19 29.89
C SER A 92 8.39 4.67 28.80
N ASP A 93 8.33 5.95 28.44
CA ASP A 93 9.28 6.62 27.53
C ASP A 93 10.76 6.51 27.95
N ASN A 94 11.01 6.23 29.24
CA ASN A 94 12.37 6.10 29.79
C ASN A 94 12.90 4.66 29.76
N ASP A 95 12.07 3.69 29.37
CA ASP A 95 12.44 2.27 29.33
C ASP A 95 13.51 2.05 28.24
N LYS A 96 14.64 1.47 28.65
CA LYS A 96 15.73 1.14 27.73
C LYS A 96 15.60 -0.29 27.27
N LEU A 97 15.64 -0.50 25.95
CA LEU A 97 15.67 -1.83 25.35
C LEU A 97 16.76 -2.70 26.01
N ASP A 98 16.37 -3.91 26.42
CA ASP A 98 17.31 -4.99 26.71
C ASP A 98 17.52 -5.81 25.43
N PRO A 99 18.65 -5.65 24.70
CA PRO A 99 18.89 -6.37 23.46
C PRO A 99 19.06 -7.89 23.66
N ASN A 100 19.26 -8.36 24.90
CA ASN A 100 19.29 -9.79 25.22
C ASN A 100 17.90 -10.34 25.55
N ASN A 101 16.94 -9.48 25.92
CA ASN A 101 15.55 -9.84 26.23
C ASN A 101 14.55 -8.93 25.51
N PRO A 102 14.58 -8.84 24.16
CA PRO A 102 13.65 -7.99 23.39
C PRO A 102 12.17 -8.31 23.65
N TRP A 103 11.85 -9.55 24.05
CA TRP A 103 10.50 -9.97 24.46
C TRP A 103 9.93 -9.19 25.67
N LYS A 104 10.75 -8.49 26.45
CA LYS A 104 10.30 -7.60 27.54
C LYS A 104 9.69 -6.27 27.04
N PHE A 105 9.74 -6.02 25.74
CA PHE A 105 9.08 -4.91 25.06
C PHE A 105 7.96 -5.50 24.17
N PRO A 106 6.88 -6.05 24.76
CA PRO A 106 5.87 -6.81 24.02
C PRO A 106 4.94 -5.91 23.20
N VAL A 107 4.37 -6.47 22.15
CA VAL A 107 3.40 -5.80 21.28
C VAL A 107 2.00 -5.90 21.90
N GLN A 108 1.41 -4.75 22.27
CA GLN A 108 -0.01 -4.65 22.69
C GLN A 108 -0.94 -4.40 21.51
N ARG A 109 -0.91 -5.32 20.54
CA ARG A 109 -1.79 -5.38 19.36
C ARG A 109 -2.01 -6.85 18.98
N TYR A 110 -2.81 -7.07 17.96
CA TYR A 110 -3.11 -8.39 17.36
C TYR A 110 -2.73 -8.47 15.86
N MET A 111 -2.05 -7.44 15.37
CA MET A 111 -1.57 -7.32 14.00
C MET A 111 -0.22 -6.58 14.01
N TRP A 112 0.76 -7.08 13.27
CA TRP A 112 2.13 -6.56 13.25
C TRP A 112 2.84 -6.83 11.92
N TRP A 113 3.92 -6.11 11.64
CA TRP A 113 4.73 -6.28 10.43
C TRP A 113 6.21 -6.56 10.76
N ASP A 114 6.79 -7.53 10.05
CA ASP A 114 8.23 -7.72 9.95
C ASP A 114 8.74 -7.04 8.68
N TYR A 115 9.54 -5.98 8.86
CA TYR A 115 10.15 -5.20 7.76
C TYR A 115 11.60 -5.61 7.46
N ASP A 116 12.17 -6.56 8.23
CA ASP A 116 13.59 -6.97 8.12
C ASP A 116 13.82 -8.17 7.17
N VAL A 117 12.72 -8.74 6.65
CA VAL A 117 12.73 -9.79 5.62
C VAL A 117 13.30 -9.30 4.29
N ARG A 118 13.80 -10.22 3.48
CA ARG A 118 14.39 -10.00 2.16
C ARG A 118 14.04 -11.17 1.23
N LEU A 119 13.98 -10.91 -0.08
CA LEU A 119 13.79 -11.96 -1.09
C LEU A 119 14.72 -13.15 -0.87
N GLY A 120 14.14 -14.35 -0.97
CA GLY A 120 14.83 -15.63 -0.78
C GLY A 120 15.01 -16.05 0.68
N ASP A 121 14.66 -15.23 1.67
CA ASP A 121 14.65 -15.68 3.07
C ASP A 121 13.64 -16.81 3.28
N SER A 122 14.05 -17.83 4.04
CA SER A 122 13.18 -18.88 4.58
C SER A 122 12.78 -18.49 6.00
N VAL A 123 11.54 -18.07 6.22
CA VAL A 123 11.05 -17.59 7.53
C VAL A 123 9.98 -18.49 8.15
N GLN A 124 9.93 -18.50 9.48
CA GLN A 124 8.84 -19.07 10.29
C GLN A 124 8.58 -18.16 11.49
N TYR A 125 7.33 -18.09 11.93
CA TYR A 125 6.91 -17.23 13.04
C TYR A 125 6.15 -17.99 14.12
N ARG A 126 6.23 -17.51 15.36
CA ARG A 126 5.38 -17.95 16.49
C ARG A 126 5.04 -16.76 17.38
N VAL A 127 3.79 -16.64 17.80
CA VAL A 127 3.37 -15.60 18.76
C VAL A 127 3.27 -16.21 20.16
N VAL A 128 3.85 -15.53 21.15
CA VAL A 128 3.91 -15.99 22.55
C VAL A 128 3.38 -14.87 23.46
N PRO A 129 2.38 -15.11 24.34
CA PRO A 129 1.98 -14.10 25.31
C PRO A 129 3.10 -13.79 26.30
N VAL A 130 3.22 -12.53 26.67
CA VAL A 130 4.08 -12.06 27.75
C VAL A 130 3.17 -11.72 28.93
N VAL A 131 3.24 -12.51 29.99
CA VAL A 131 2.35 -12.40 31.17
C VAL A 131 3.15 -12.07 32.42
N GLY A 132 2.53 -11.34 33.35
CA GLY A 132 3.12 -11.01 34.63
C GLY A 132 2.19 -10.17 35.47
N LYS A 133 2.34 -10.19 36.80
CA LYS A 133 1.54 -9.36 37.72
C LYS A 133 1.72 -7.84 37.49
N ASP A 134 2.87 -7.46 36.94
CA ASP A 134 3.28 -6.09 36.62
C ASP A 134 4.44 -6.13 35.60
N LYS A 135 4.81 -4.97 35.04
CA LYS A 135 5.87 -4.79 34.03
C LYS A 135 7.27 -5.24 34.47
N ASP A 136 7.52 -5.35 35.77
CA ASP A 136 8.82 -5.72 36.32
C ASP A 136 8.90 -7.25 36.58
N ASN A 137 7.78 -7.97 36.42
CA ASN A 137 7.63 -9.39 36.72
C ASN A 137 7.08 -10.19 35.52
N LEU A 138 7.60 -9.89 34.32
CA LEU A 138 7.20 -10.51 33.05
C LEU A 138 7.81 -11.89 32.81
N SER A 139 7.05 -12.75 32.14
CA SER A 139 7.43 -14.10 31.71
C SER A 139 6.77 -14.49 30.38
N LEU A 140 7.39 -15.40 29.63
CA LEU A 140 6.83 -15.95 28.39
C LEU A 140 5.88 -17.11 28.68
N LYS A 141 4.64 -17.02 28.20
CA LYS A 141 3.59 -18.03 28.43
C LYS A 141 3.54 -19.05 27.30
N GLY A 142 4.62 -19.82 27.16
CA GLY A 142 4.84 -20.74 26.03
C GLY A 142 3.80 -21.85 25.84
N ASP A 143 3.01 -22.18 26.86
CA ASP A 143 1.91 -23.14 26.80
C ASP A 143 0.62 -22.58 26.17
N LEU A 144 0.55 -21.26 25.96
CA LEU A 144 -0.51 -20.56 25.22
C LEU A 144 0.02 -19.96 23.90
N ALA A 145 1.24 -20.29 23.49
CA ALA A 145 1.81 -19.80 22.24
C ALA A 145 1.07 -20.36 21.02
N SER A 146 1.15 -19.67 19.89
CA SER A 146 0.72 -20.25 18.61
C SER A 146 1.57 -21.46 18.25
N THR A 147 1.11 -22.27 17.31
CA THR A 147 2.02 -23.17 16.58
C THR A 147 3.09 -22.33 15.85
N LEU A 148 4.27 -22.91 15.65
CA LEU A 148 5.24 -22.35 14.72
C LEU A 148 4.66 -22.51 13.30
N THR A 149 4.65 -21.44 12.50
CA THR A 149 4.14 -21.51 11.12
C THR A 149 4.94 -22.51 10.28
N PRO A 150 4.36 -23.03 9.18
CA PRO A 150 5.15 -23.61 8.11
C PRO A 150 6.26 -22.67 7.63
N VAL A 151 7.30 -23.24 7.01
CA VAL A 151 8.35 -22.45 6.34
C VAL A 151 7.72 -21.69 5.16
N MET A 152 7.90 -20.37 5.16
CA MET A 152 7.54 -19.48 4.07
C MET A 152 8.82 -18.97 3.41
N ILE A 153 8.86 -18.94 2.08
CA ILE A 153 9.92 -18.28 1.32
C ILE A 153 9.44 -16.88 0.95
N ILE A 154 10.20 -15.85 1.33
CA ILE A 154 9.92 -14.45 0.98
C ILE A 154 10.14 -14.26 -0.52
N THR A 155 9.08 -13.91 -1.23
CA THR A 155 9.08 -13.87 -2.70
C THR A 155 8.06 -12.89 -3.25
N GLY A 156 8.37 -12.26 -4.38
CA GLY A 156 7.40 -11.54 -5.20
C GLY A 156 6.69 -12.42 -6.24
N GLN A 157 7.01 -13.72 -6.33
CA GLN A 157 6.35 -14.69 -7.22
C GLN A 157 5.20 -15.37 -6.46
N LEU A 158 3.95 -15.00 -6.75
CA LEU A 158 2.78 -15.40 -5.95
C LEU A 158 2.16 -16.71 -6.46
N THR A 159 2.10 -16.87 -7.78
CA THR A 159 1.78 -18.13 -8.47
C THR A 159 2.74 -18.30 -9.66
N PRO A 160 2.88 -19.49 -10.30
CA PRO A 160 3.95 -19.77 -11.27
C PRO A 160 4.14 -18.77 -12.41
N HIS A 161 3.10 -18.05 -12.83
CA HIS A 161 3.15 -17.07 -13.93
C HIS A 161 2.71 -15.65 -13.50
N LEU A 162 2.49 -15.38 -12.21
CA LEU A 162 2.08 -14.07 -11.69
C LEU A 162 2.98 -13.62 -10.53
N SER A 163 3.65 -12.48 -10.74
CA SER A 163 4.54 -11.85 -9.75
C SER A 163 4.15 -10.40 -9.51
N ALA A 164 4.24 -9.93 -8.26
CA ALA A 164 3.96 -8.55 -7.91
C ALA A 164 5.00 -8.01 -6.93
N TYR A 165 5.38 -6.75 -7.17
CA TYR A 165 6.46 -6.09 -6.47
C TYR A 165 6.08 -4.65 -6.14
N PHE A 166 6.59 -4.16 -5.01
CA PHE A 166 6.24 -2.87 -4.46
C PHE A 166 7.50 -2.06 -4.21
N ASN A 167 7.32 -0.76 -3.96
CA ASN A 167 8.37 0.08 -3.44
C ASN A 167 8.00 0.57 -2.04
N LYS A 168 9.01 0.94 -1.24
CA LYS A 168 8.81 1.51 0.10
C LYS A 168 8.68 3.03 0.02
N GLY A 169 7.96 3.52 -1.00
CA GLY A 169 7.85 4.93 -1.40
C GLY A 169 7.16 5.88 -0.41
N ILE A 170 6.97 5.46 0.84
CA ILE A 170 6.40 6.26 1.94
C ILE A 170 7.56 6.92 2.70
N VAL A 171 8.01 8.08 2.20
CA VAL A 171 9.14 8.82 2.79
C VAL A 171 8.88 9.39 4.19
N SER A 172 7.62 9.38 4.65
CA SER A 172 7.20 9.84 5.98
C SER A 172 7.55 8.86 7.12
N ALA A 173 8.30 7.79 6.82
CA ALA A 173 8.71 6.78 7.78
C ALA A 173 9.95 7.20 8.59
N GLN A 174 9.97 6.86 9.88
CA GLN A 174 11.06 7.23 10.81
C GLN A 174 12.46 6.75 10.38
N TRP A 175 12.56 5.65 9.61
CA TRP A 175 13.84 5.15 9.13
C TRP A 175 14.45 6.03 8.03
N VAL A 176 13.60 6.69 7.22
CA VAL A 176 14.03 7.65 6.18
C VAL A 176 14.67 8.88 6.83
N SER A 177 14.07 9.39 7.90
CA SER A 177 14.71 10.42 8.74
C SER A 177 16.09 9.99 9.23
N ARG A 178 16.23 8.80 9.82
CA ARG A 178 17.54 8.33 10.30
C ARG A 178 18.57 8.21 9.17
N ALA A 179 18.14 7.87 7.95
CA ALA A 179 19.02 7.83 6.78
C ALA A 179 19.43 9.22 6.30
N LEU A 180 18.51 10.20 6.31
CA LEU A 180 18.80 11.59 5.96
C LEU A 180 19.67 12.30 7.01
N ASP A 181 19.46 12.03 8.29
CA ASP A 181 20.28 12.54 9.41
C ASP A 181 21.73 12.01 9.35
N ALA A 182 21.91 10.80 8.81
CA ALA A 182 23.22 10.18 8.57
C ALA A 182 23.88 10.64 7.26
N ALA A 183 23.15 11.31 6.37
CA ALA A 183 23.68 11.79 5.11
C ALA A 183 24.60 13.03 5.30
N PRO A 184 25.57 13.25 4.39
CA PRO A 184 26.37 14.48 4.38
C PRO A 184 25.51 15.75 4.37
N LYS A 185 25.81 16.67 5.28
CA LYS A 185 25.06 17.94 5.44
C LYS A 185 25.01 18.73 4.12
N GLY A 186 23.82 19.21 3.77
CA GLY A 186 23.60 20.06 2.60
C GLY A 186 23.39 19.30 1.28
N GLN A 187 23.34 17.96 1.31
CA GLN A 187 22.78 17.20 0.20
C GLN A 187 21.27 17.45 0.04
N LYS A 188 20.72 16.99 -1.09
CA LYS A 188 19.32 17.03 -1.45
C LYS A 188 18.80 15.62 -1.65
N ILE A 189 17.53 15.35 -1.30
CA ILE A 189 17.06 13.95 -1.33
C ILE A 189 17.02 13.45 -2.76
N ARG A 190 16.62 14.29 -3.71
CA ARG A 190 16.64 13.99 -5.15
C ARG A 190 18.02 13.55 -5.63
N ASP A 191 19.10 14.12 -5.07
CA ASP A 191 20.47 13.75 -5.41
C ASP A 191 20.83 12.40 -4.76
N LEU A 192 20.43 12.15 -3.52
CA LEU A 192 20.57 10.84 -2.84
C LEU A 192 19.85 9.72 -3.62
N ILE A 193 18.56 9.88 -3.90
CA ILE A 193 17.75 8.85 -4.58
C ILE A 193 18.04 8.75 -6.09
N GLY A 194 18.66 9.78 -6.68
CA GLY A 194 19.15 9.77 -8.06
C GLY A 194 20.54 9.15 -8.21
N THR A 195 21.27 8.93 -7.11
CA THR A 195 22.58 8.30 -7.12
C THR A 195 22.43 6.77 -7.08
N VAL A 196 23.01 6.09 -8.07
CA VAL A 196 23.08 4.61 -8.13
C VAL A 196 23.88 4.08 -6.94
N ASP A 197 23.53 2.88 -6.44
CA ASP A 197 24.11 2.25 -5.24
C ASP A 197 23.98 3.07 -3.93
N ASN A 198 23.07 4.06 -3.90
CA ASN A 198 22.78 4.80 -2.68
C ASN A 198 21.85 3.98 -1.75
N PRO A 199 22.22 3.72 -0.48
CA PRO A 199 21.40 2.90 0.41
C PRO A 199 19.97 3.41 0.64
N LEU A 200 19.74 4.73 0.54
CA LEU A 200 18.39 5.31 0.64
C LEU A 200 17.59 5.06 -0.64
N ARG A 201 18.21 5.14 -1.82
CA ARG A 201 17.60 4.72 -3.10
C ARG A 201 17.22 3.25 -3.03
N ASP A 202 18.15 2.40 -2.61
CA ASP A 202 17.95 0.95 -2.54
C ASP A 202 16.76 0.61 -1.63
N ALA A 203 16.76 1.12 -0.40
CA ALA A 203 15.71 0.87 0.58
C ALA A 203 14.34 1.43 0.17
N LEU A 204 14.28 2.65 -0.39
CA LEU A 204 13.02 3.27 -0.85
C LEU A 204 12.45 2.59 -2.08
N SER A 205 13.31 2.11 -2.99
CA SER A 205 12.89 1.48 -4.24
C SER A 205 12.26 0.08 -4.07
N GLY A 206 12.34 -0.48 -2.85
CA GLY A 206 11.81 -1.80 -2.49
C GLY A 206 12.31 -2.91 -3.41
N LEU A 207 11.48 -3.92 -3.61
CA LEU A 207 11.76 -5.00 -4.58
C LEU A 207 11.47 -4.60 -6.02
N LEU A 208 10.63 -3.59 -6.24
CA LEU A 208 10.19 -3.20 -7.56
C LEU A 208 11.33 -2.81 -8.51
N ARG A 209 12.26 -1.94 -8.09
CA ARG A 209 13.40 -1.55 -8.95
C ARG A 209 14.31 -2.74 -9.31
N PRO A 210 14.87 -3.52 -8.37
CA PRO A 210 15.78 -4.61 -8.73
C PRO A 210 15.11 -5.67 -9.61
N GLU A 211 13.81 -5.92 -9.47
CA GLU A 211 13.09 -6.92 -10.28
C GLU A 211 12.78 -6.41 -11.69
N ILE A 212 12.50 -5.11 -11.88
CA ILE A 212 12.49 -4.48 -13.21
C ILE A 212 13.87 -4.59 -13.88
N ILE A 213 14.95 -4.35 -13.12
CA ILE A 213 16.33 -4.49 -13.62
C ILE A 213 16.62 -5.94 -14.04
N SER A 214 16.27 -6.91 -13.20
CA SER A 214 16.46 -8.34 -13.46
C SER A 214 15.70 -8.79 -14.71
N LEU A 215 14.44 -8.39 -14.86
CA LEU A 215 13.62 -8.66 -16.05
C LEU A 215 14.30 -8.17 -17.34
N LEU A 216 14.87 -6.97 -17.32
CA LEU A 216 15.58 -6.39 -18.47
C LEU A 216 16.92 -7.08 -18.74
N ASP A 217 17.68 -7.43 -17.70
CA ASP A 217 18.95 -8.14 -17.84
C ASP A 217 18.76 -9.57 -18.39
N ASP A 218 17.78 -10.32 -17.88
CA ASP A 218 17.47 -11.66 -18.38
C ASP A 218 16.95 -11.63 -19.81
N ALA A 219 16.07 -10.68 -20.15
CA ALA A 219 15.62 -10.45 -21.51
C ALA A 219 16.81 -10.12 -22.44
N LYS A 220 17.75 -9.26 -22.01
CA LYS A 220 18.93 -8.91 -22.81
C LYS A 220 19.87 -10.11 -23.00
N LYS A 221 20.11 -10.87 -21.93
CA LYS A 221 20.95 -12.08 -21.90
C LYS A 221 20.39 -13.19 -22.80
N ALA A 222 19.08 -13.29 -22.92
CA ALA A 222 18.39 -14.21 -23.84
C ALA A 222 18.39 -13.73 -25.32
N GLY A 223 18.94 -12.55 -25.63
CA GLY A 223 18.87 -11.96 -26.96
C GLY A 223 17.45 -11.49 -27.34
N GLY A 224 16.62 -11.20 -26.33
CA GLY A 224 15.24 -10.77 -26.49
C GLY A 224 15.08 -9.34 -27.00
N LYS A 225 13.83 -8.99 -27.32
CA LYS A 225 13.41 -7.68 -27.84
C LYS A 225 12.36 -7.07 -26.92
N LEU A 226 12.33 -5.75 -26.81
CA LEU A 226 11.39 -5.02 -25.96
C LEU A 226 10.38 -4.24 -26.81
N PHE A 227 9.12 -4.24 -26.35
CA PHE A 227 8.06 -3.34 -26.83
C PHE A 227 7.47 -2.63 -25.62
N ALA A 228 7.85 -1.37 -25.44
CA ALA A 228 7.52 -0.59 -24.25
C ALA A 228 6.63 0.61 -24.60
N ALA A 229 5.72 0.96 -23.69
CA ALA A 229 4.98 2.22 -23.70
C ALA A 229 5.13 2.87 -22.32
N LEU A 230 5.80 4.02 -22.27
CA LEU A 230 6.18 4.69 -21.03
C LEU A 230 5.73 6.17 -21.00
N TYR A 231 5.07 6.55 -19.90
CA TYR A 231 4.58 7.90 -19.67
C TYR A 231 5.68 8.91 -19.33
N GLU A 232 6.48 8.63 -18.29
CA GLU A 232 7.57 9.46 -17.79
C GLU A 232 8.82 8.59 -17.61
N LEU A 233 9.98 9.10 -18.03
CA LEU A 233 11.24 8.37 -17.99
C LEU A 233 12.38 9.31 -17.58
N ASN A 234 12.95 9.11 -16.38
CA ASN A 234 14.18 9.82 -15.97
C ASN A 234 15.10 9.00 -15.05
N ASP A 235 14.79 7.72 -14.81
CA ASP A 235 15.62 6.89 -13.95
C ASP A 235 16.92 6.44 -14.65
N PRO A 236 18.11 6.72 -14.08
CA PRO A 236 19.38 6.49 -14.75
C PRO A 236 19.69 5.00 -15.00
N GLU A 237 19.25 4.10 -14.11
CA GLU A 237 19.48 2.67 -14.28
C GLU A 237 18.57 2.10 -15.36
N LEU A 238 17.28 2.42 -15.32
CA LEU A 238 16.33 1.93 -16.32
C LEU A 238 16.62 2.48 -17.72
N ILE A 239 17.05 3.75 -17.83
CA ILE A 239 17.58 4.31 -19.08
C ILE A 239 18.77 3.51 -19.57
N ALA A 240 19.79 3.27 -18.73
CA ALA A 240 20.97 2.51 -19.12
C ALA A 240 20.62 1.07 -19.57
N LYS A 241 19.66 0.40 -18.90
CA LYS A 241 19.18 -0.94 -19.28
C LYS A 241 18.52 -0.92 -20.65
N LEU A 242 17.61 0.03 -20.93
CA LEU A 242 16.97 0.18 -22.24
C LEU A 242 18.01 0.40 -23.36
N GLU A 243 19.03 1.21 -23.12
CA GLU A 243 20.10 1.47 -24.09
C GLU A 243 20.88 0.20 -24.47
N THR A 244 21.04 -0.78 -23.58
CA THR A 244 21.76 -2.04 -23.90
C THR A 244 21.09 -2.87 -25.00
N PHE A 245 19.80 -2.71 -25.22
CA PHE A 245 19.07 -3.39 -26.30
C PHE A 245 19.34 -2.76 -27.67
N GLY A 246 19.76 -1.50 -27.72
CA GLY A 246 19.90 -0.77 -28.98
C GLY A 246 18.59 -0.80 -29.79
N GLN A 247 18.69 -1.17 -31.07
CA GLN A 247 17.54 -1.25 -31.99
C GLN A 247 16.57 -2.42 -31.68
N ASP A 248 16.88 -3.28 -30.70
CA ASP A 248 15.93 -4.29 -30.19
C ASP A 248 14.94 -3.74 -29.14
N CYS A 249 15.13 -2.50 -28.68
CA CYS A 249 14.17 -1.78 -27.85
C CYS A 249 13.28 -0.88 -28.72
N ASN A 250 11.97 -1.14 -28.67
CA ASN A 250 10.92 -0.43 -29.41
C ASN A 250 10.05 0.32 -28.39
N LEU A 251 10.40 1.59 -28.16
CA LEU A 251 9.86 2.42 -27.08
C LEU A 251 8.89 3.46 -27.63
N ILE A 252 7.61 3.35 -27.31
CA ILE A 252 6.66 4.45 -27.37
C ILE A 252 6.89 5.32 -26.12
N LEU A 253 7.28 6.57 -26.32
CA LEU A 253 7.57 7.51 -25.24
C LEU A 253 6.58 8.67 -25.28
N ALA A 254 5.72 8.77 -24.26
CA ALA A 254 4.78 9.88 -24.12
C ALA A 254 5.49 11.19 -23.76
N ASN A 255 4.75 12.29 -23.71
CA ASN A 255 5.26 13.60 -23.30
C ASN A 255 5.44 13.77 -21.77
N GLY A 256 4.93 12.86 -20.95
CA GLY A 256 4.91 13.02 -19.50
C GLY A 256 3.92 14.08 -19.03
N ALA A 257 4.16 14.69 -17.86
CA ALA A 257 3.27 15.71 -17.31
C ALA A 257 3.34 17.05 -18.08
N PHE A 258 2.18 17.66 -18.33
CA PHE A 258 2.08 18.99 -18.92
C PHE A 258 2.58 20.07 -17.95
N LYS A 259 3.73 20.68 -18.26
CA LYS A 259 4.39 21.72 -17.44
C LYS A 259 4.70 22.96 -18.30
N PRO A 260 3.69 23.82 -18.60
CA PRO A 260 3.88 24.99 -19.47
C PRO A 260 5.06 25.88 -19.04
N PRO A 261 5.87 26.39 -19.99
CA PRO A 261 5.66 26.35 -21.44
C PRO A 261 6.13 25.07 -22.14
N ASP A 262 6.87 24.15 -21.48
CA ASP A 262 7.40 22.94 -22.13
C ASP A 262 6.61 21.70 -21.71
N ASN A 263 5.74 21.25 -22.61
CA ASN A 263 4.75 20.21 -22.36
C ASN A 263 5.27 18.77 -22.65
N ASP A 264 6.56 18.60 -22.93
CA ASP A 264 7.25 17.30 -23.04
C ASP A 264 8.36 17.21 -22.00
N GLU A 265 8.05 16.67 -20.82
CA GLU A 265 9.02 16.43 -19.74
C GLU A 265 10.12 15.44 -20.16
N ASN A 266 9.80 14.53 -21.09
CA ASN A 266 10.75 13.56 -21.63
C ASN A 266 11.60 14.12 -22.78
N LYS A 267 11.42 15.37 -23.22
CA LYS A 267 12.05 15.96 -24.42
C LYS A 267 13.56 15.78 -24.53
N ALA A 268 14.28 16.01 -23.42
CA ALA A 268 15.73 15.87 -23.38
C ALA A 268 16.17 14.40 -23.51
N ILE A 269 15.55 13.49 -22.74
CA ILE A 269 15.89 12.06 -22.79
C ILE A 269 15.42 11.39 -24.09
N ARG A 270 14.28 11.82 -24.65
CA ARG A 270 13.77 11.41 -25.98
C ARG A 270 14.81 11.69 -27.07
N ALA A 271 15.43 12.87 -27.06
CA ALA A 271 16.46 13.24 -28.02
C ALA A 271 17.70 12.35 -27.91
N VAL A 272 18.11 11.98 -26.69
CA VAL A 272 19.21 11.03 -26.45
C VAL A 272 18.84 9.62 -26.91
N LEU A 273 17.69 9.09 -26.47
CA LEU A 273 17.27 7.71 -26.76
C LEU A 273 17.02 7.47 -28.26
N LYS A 274 16.56 8.47 -29.02
CA LYS A 274 16.46 8.40 -30.49
C LYS A 274 17.78 8.11 -31.20
N THR A 275 18.93 8.31 -30.55
CA THR A 275 20.25 7.97 -31.11
C THR A 275 20.71 6.54 -30.75
N LYS A 276 19.97 5.83 -29.90
CA LYS A 276 20.38 4.54 -29.31
C LYS A 276 19.36 3.41 -29.54
N VAL A 277 18.05 3.69 -29.41
CA VAL A 277 16.96 2.71 -29.50
C VAL A 277 15.87 3.18 -30.50
N HIS A 278 14.94 2.31 -30.88
CA HIS A 278 13.79 2.72 -31.70
C HIS A 278 12.77 3.46 -30.83
N VAL A 279 12.78 4.80 -30.87
CA VAL A 279 11.80 5.63 -30.14
C VAL A 279 10.70 6.11 -31.07
N PHE A 280 9.46 5.85 -30.68
CA PHE A 280 8.24 6.35 -31.29
C PHE A 280 7.63 7.43 -30.40
N ASP A 281 7.20 8.53 -31.00
CA ASP A 281 6.62 9.65 -30.26
C ASP A 281 5.12 9.42 -29.99
N ARG A 282 4.69 9.70 -28.76
CA ARG A 282 3.28 9.79 -28.34
C ARG A 282 3.04 11.13 -27.65
N LEU A 283 3.27 12.21 -28.40
CA LEU A 283 3.17 13.60 -27.97
C LEU A 283 1.73 14.09 -28.07
N VAL A 284 0.93 13.81 -27.03
CA VAL A 284 -0.51 14.14 -27.00
C VAL A 284 -0.75 15.57 -26.49
N SER A 285 -1.89 16.14 -26.86
CA SER A 285 -2.28 17.50 -26.46
C SER A 285 -2.91 17.54 -25.06
N SER A 286 -2.82 18.71 -24.41
CA SER A 286 -3.50 18.96 -23.13
C SER A 286 -4.98 18.59 -23.21
N GLY A 287 -5.45 17.80 -22.24
CA GLY A 287 -6.77 17.15 -22.24
C GLY A 287 -6.68 15.62 -22.24
N HIS A 288 -5.62 15.07 -22.84
CA HIS A 288 -5.29 13.64 -22.88
C HIS A 288 -3.99 13.35 -22.15
N PHE A 289 -3.86 12.20 -21.47
CA PHE A 289 -2.57 11.68 -21.04
C PHE A 289 -2.29 10.35 -21.75
N ALA A 290 -1.09 10.21 -22.32
CA ALA A 290 -0.62 8.93 -22.86
C ALA A 290 0.12 8.16 -21.76
N HIS A 291 -0.64 7.61 -20.83
CA HIS A 291 -0.23 7.36 -19.45
C HIS A 291 0.19 5.91 -19.16
N ASP A 292 0.32 5.04 -20.17
CA ASP A 292 0.85 3.68 -20.01
C ASP A 292 2.23 3.60 -19.35
N LYS A 293 2.45 2.52 -18.59
CA LYS A 293 3.76 2.10 -18.06
C LYS A 293 3.92 0.57 -18.20
N PHE A 294 4.03 0.08 -19.42
CA PHE A 294 4.20 -1.37 -19.67
C PHE A 294 5.38 -1.68 -20.59
N VAL A 295 5.93 -2.90 -20.43
CA VAL A 295 7.00 -3.47 -21.25
C VAL A 295 6.65 -4.92 -21.57
N VAL A 296 6.48 -5.24 -22.85
CA VAL A 296 6.43 -6.61 -23.33
C VAL A 296 7.83 -7.08 -23.66
N VAL A 297 8.22 -8.21 -23.07
CA VAL A 297 9.46 -8.93 -23.38
C VAL A 297 9.15 -10.00 -24.43
N CYS A 298 9.88 -9.96 -25.53
CA CYS A 298 9.84 -10.95 -26.60
C CYS A 298 11.16 -11.72 -26.70
N ASP A 299 11.13 -12.91 -27.32
CA ASP A 299 12.34 -13.60 -27.78
C ASP A 299 13.04 -12.87 -28.94
N SER A 300 14.16 -13.43 -29.40
CA SER A 300 14.93 -12.93 -30.54
C SER A 300 14.16 -12.92 -31.87
N ASN A 301 13.05 -13.68 -31.98
CA ASN A 301 12.17 -13.76 -33.14
C ASN A 301 10.93 -12.85 -33.02
N ARG A 302 10.87 -11.99 -32.00
CA ARG A 302 9.70 -11.15 -31.62
C ARG A 302 8.48 -11.93 -31.10
N LYS A 303 8.60 -13.20 -30.72
CA LYS A 303 7.52 -13.91 -30.05
C LYS A 303 7.37 -13.34 -28.62
N PRO A 304 6.21 -12.81 -28.21
CA PRO A 304 6.02 -12.33 -26.85
C PRO A 304 6.08 -13.48 -25.85
N LEU A 305 6.67 -13.20 -24.69
CA LEU A 305 6.89 -14.15 -23.60
C LEU A 305 6.16 -13.72 -22.33
N LYS A 306 6.41 -12.48 -21.90
CA LYS A 306 5.90 -11.91 -20.65
C LYS A 306 5.70 -10.41 -20.75
N VAL A 307 4.88 -9.86 -19.85
CA VAL A 307 4.65 -8.41 -19.74
C VAL A 307 4.84 -7.94 -18.30
N LEU A 308 5.52 -6.81 -18.15
CA LEU A 308 5.51 -5.98 -16.96
C LEU A 308 4.51 -4.83 -17.18
N THR A 309 3.62 -4.59 -16.22
CA THR A 309 2.78 -3.38 -16.14
C THR A 309 2.64 -2.93 -14.68
N GLY A 310 1.92 -1.84 -14.40
CA GLY A 310 1.64 -1.35 -13.05
C GLY A 310 1.44 0.16 -13.01
N SER A 311 1.48 0.73 -11.81
CA SER A 311 1.27 2.17 -11.61
C SER A 311 2.53 3.04 -11.82
N THR A 312 3.68 2.40 -12.00
CA THR A 312 5.02 2.99 -11.79
C THR A 312 5.56 3.74 -13.00
N ASN A 313 5.70 5.07 -12.88
CA ASN A 313 6.52 5.86 -13.80
C ASN A 313 8.00 5.47 -13.65
N TRP A 314 8.74 5.40 -14.76
CA TRP A 314 10.15 5.01 -14.79
C TRP A 314 11.06 6.20 -14.44
N THR A 315 10.77 6.79 -13.29
CA THR A 315 11.41 7.99 -12.77
C THR A 315 11.99 7.73 -11.38
N ILE A 316 13.00 8.51 -11.03
CA ILE A 316 13.66 8.47 -9.71
C ILE A 316 12.62 8.59 -8.58
N THR A 317 11.66 9.52 -8.71
CA THR A 317 10.57 9.73 -7.74
C THR A 317 9.48 8.67 -7.83
N GLY A 318 9.13 8.20 -9.03
CA GLY A 318 8.18 7.09 -9.23
C GLY A 318 8.65 5.81 -8.53
N LEU A 319 9.95 5.51 -8.59
CA LEU A 319 10.57 4.37 -7.91
C LEU A 319 10.81 4.60 -6.42
N CYS A 320 11.12 5.81 -5.94
CA CYS A 320 11.61 5.99 -4.56
C CYS A 320 10.71 6.82 -3.63
N THR A 321 9.82 7.70 -4.12
CA THR A 321 9.06 8.64 -3.25
C THR A 321 7.55 8.59 -3.42
N GLN A 322 7.07 7.62 -4.20
CA GLN A 322 5.68 7.43 -4.53
C GLN A 322 5.30 5.96 -4.33
N ALA A 323 4.34 5.66 -3.47
CA ALA A 323 3.92 4.27 -3.21
C ALA A 323 3.25 3.68 -4.47
N ASN A 324 3.93 2.73 -5.11
CA ASN A 324 3.69 2.25 -6.47
C ASN A 324 3.85 0.72 -6.55
N ASN A 325 3.47 0.12 -7.68
CA ASN A 325 3.58 -1.32 -7.91
C ASN A 325 4.07 -1.68 -9.33
N GLY A 326 4.53 -2.92 -9.45
CA GLY A 326 4.73 -3.61 -10.72
C GLY A 326 4.12 -5.02 -10.65
N LEU A 327 3.50 -5.43 -11.74
CA LEU A 327 2.91 -6.75 -11.97
C LEU A 327 3.62 -7.36 -13.18
N ILE A 328 4.24 -8.53 -12.99
CA ILE A 328 4.79 -9.33 -14.10
C ILE A 328 3.85 -10.51 -14.35
N ILE A 329 3.46 -10.67 -15.61
CA ILE A 329 2.63 -11.78 -16.09
C ILE A 329 3.47 -12.56 -17.09
N ASP A 330 3.87 -13.78 -16.70
CA ASP A 330 4.69 -14.70 -17.50
C ASP A 330 3.82 -15.60 -18.37
N ASP A 331 2.90 -15.00 -19.13
CA ASP A 331 2.02 -15.70 -20.06
C ASP A 331 2.16 -15.12 -21.49
N PRO A 332 2.55 -15.94 -22.49
CA PRO A 332 2.71 -15.49 -23.87
C PRO A 332 1.44 -14.95 -24.53
N ALA A 333 0.24 -15.38 -24.12
CA ALA A 333 -1.02 -14.93 -24.71
C ALA A 333 -1.45 -13.56 -24.15
N VAL A 334 -1.28 -13.34 -22.84
CA VAL A 334 -1.42 -12.02 -22.21
C VAL A 334 -0.38 -11.06 -22.78
N ALA A 335 0.88 -11.49 -22.89
CA ALA A 335 1.96 -10.68 -23.46
C ALA A 335 1.70 -10.33 -24.94
N GLN A 336 1.08 -11.22 -25.73
CA GLN A 336 0.63 -10.93 -27.09
C GLN A 336 -0.47 -9.85 -27.11
N ASP A 337 -1.40 -9.83 -26.15
CA ASP A 337 -2.47 -8.83 -26.12
C ASP A 337 -1.95 -7.42 -25.82
N PHE A 338 -0.94 -7.31 -24.93
CA PHE A 338 -0.20 -6.07 -24.72
C PHE A 338 0.65 -5.67 -25.95
N LEU A 339 1.19 -6.63 -26.70
CA LEU A 339 1.90 -6.34 -27.96
C LEU A 339 0.94 -5.86 -29.07
N ASP A 340 -0.27 -6.44 -29.13
CA ASP A 340 -1.35 -5.96 -30.00
C ASP A 340 -1.75 -4.52 -29.61
N ALA A 341 -1.86 -4.22 -28.31
CA ALA A 341 -2.17 -2.89 -27.80
C ALA A 341 -1.07 -1.86 -28.13
N TRP A 342 0.20 -2.23 -27.91
CA TRP A 342 1.35 -1.44 -28.35
C TRP A 342 1.27 -1.12 -29.85
N GLY A 343 0.89 -2.10 -30.67
CA GLY A 343 0.66 -1.92 -32.11
C GLY A 343 -0.45 -0.91 -32.43
N ARG A 344 -1.57 -0.92 -31.67
CA ARG A 344 -2.66 0.06 -31.81
C ARG A 344 -2.22 1.48 -31.45
N ILE A 345 -1.48 1.64 -30.34
CA ILE A 345 -0.95 2.95 -29.89
C ILE A 345 0.05 3.49 -30.93
N HIS A 346 0.98 2.66 -31.40
CA HIS A 346 1.95 3.02 -32.43
C HIS A 346 1.25 3.46 -33.74
N ALA A 347 0.24 2.71 -34.20
CA ALA A 347 -0.53 3.06 -35.40
C ALA A 347 -1.34 4.36 -35.26
N ALA A 348 -1.72 4.75 -34.04
CA ALA A 348 -2.41 6.01 -33.76
C ALA A 348 -1.47 7.23 -33.74
N GLY A 349 -0.15 7.05 -33.70
CA GLY A 349 0.84 8.14 -33.65
C GLY A 349 0.62 9.04 -32.44
N ASN A 350 0.40 10.35 -32.66
CA ASN A 350 0.03 11.31 -31.60
C ASN A 350 -1.49 11.52 -31.44
N GLY A 351 -2.31 10.82 -32.23
CA GLY A 351 -3.75 11.07 -32.33
C GLY A 351 -4.62 10.07 -31.55
N TYR A 352 -5.89 10.42 -31.40
CA TYR A 352 -6.93 9.57 -30.84
C TYR A 352 -8.03 9.29 -31.89
N PRO A 353 -7.74 8.46 -32.92
CA PRO A 353 -8.74 8.09 -33.91
C PRO A 353 -9.85 7.26 -33.23
N SER A 354 -11.10 7.39 -33.69
CA SER A 354 -12.23 6.63 -33.13
C SER A 354 -12.06 5.11 -33.25
N SER A 355 -11.24 4.64 -34.19
CA SER A 355 -10.84 3.24 -34.32
C SER A 355 -9.99 2.72 -33.17
N LEU A 356 -9.20 3.57 -32.50
CA LEU A 356 -8.45 3.17 -31.30
C LEU A 356 -9.43 2.84 -30.15
N ALA A 357 -10.37 3.74 -29.88
CA ALA A 357 -11.39 3.52 -28.86
C ALA A 357 -12.31 2.32 -29.21
N ALA A 358 -12.71 2.18 -30.47
CA ALA A 358 -13.51 1.05 -30.94
C ALA A 358 -12.81 -0.31 -30.74
N ALA A 359 -11.50 -0.37 -31.01
CA ALA A 359 -10.70 -1.58 -30.84
C ALA A 359 -10.38 -1.92 -29.37
N ASN A 360 -10.52 -0.94 -28.48
CA ASN A 360 -10.26 -1.06 -27.04
C ASN A 360 -11.54 -1.32 -26.21
N SER A 361 -12.74 -1.03 -26.74
CA SER A 361 -14.04 -1.32 -26.12
C SER A 361 -14.33 -2.81 -25.86
N THR A 362 -13.42 -3.72 -26.20
CA THR A 362 -13.51 -5.16 -25.88
C THR A 362 -12.20 -5.66 -25.29
N ALA A 363 -12.31 -6.51 -24.26
CA ALA A 363 -11.17 -7.18 -23.64
C ALA A 363 -11.14 -8.68 -23.96
N LYS A 364 -9.95 -9.27 -23.90
CA LYS A 364 -9.75 -10.73 -23.88
C LYS A 364 -9.58 -11.17 -22.41
N THR A 365 -10.07 -12.37 -22.07
CA THR A 365 -9.82 -13.00 -20.77
C THR A 365 -8.99 -14.26 -20.97
N PHE A 366 -7.92 -14.38 -20.21
CA PHE A 366 -6.96 -15.48 -20.25
C PHE A 366 -7.05 -16.31 -18.97
N ALA A 367 -6.81 -17.61 -19.06
CA ALA A 367 -6.71 -18.50 -17.90
C ALA A 367 -5.23 -18.70 -17.55
N VAL A 368 -4.78 -18.12 -16.43
CA VAL A 368 -3.38 -18.15 -15.97
C VAL A 368 -3.37 -18.65 -14.53
N ASP A 369 -2.65 -19.72 -14.24
CA ASP A 369 -2.60 -20.37 -12.91
C ASP A 369 -3.99 -20.70 -12.32
N GLY A 370 -4.96 -21.06 -13.18
CA GLY A 370 -6.36 -21.32 -12.78
C GLY A 370 -7.19 -20.07 -12.49
N CYS A 371 -6.57 -18.88 -12.54
CA CYS A 371 -7.18 -17.57 -12.35
C CYS A 371 -7.60 -16.98 -13.71
N LYS A 372 -8.53 -16.01 -13.70
CA LYS A 372 -8.84 -15.21 -14.89
C LYS A 372 -7.98 -13.95 -14.90
N VAL A 373 -7.36 -13.64 -16.03
CA VAL A 373 -6.62 -12.38 -16.25
C VAL A 373 -7.29 -11.66 -17.43
N THR A 374 -7.81 -10.46 -17.18
CA THR A 374 -8.49 -9.63 -18.18
C THR A 374 -7.80 -8.27 -18.28
N PRO A 375 -6.90 -8.07 -19.26
CA PRO A 375 -6.35 -6.76 -19.59
C PRO A 375 -7.40 -5.89 -20.30
N TRP A 376 -7.56 -4.66 -19.81
CA TRP A 376 -8.24 -3.58 -20.51
C TRP A 376 -7.24 -2.53 -20.95
N PHE A 377 -7.46 -1.97 -22.13
CA PHE A 377 -6.71 -0.84 -22.68
C PHE A 377 -7.69 0.28 -22.95
N VAL A 378 -7.30 1.53 -22.71
CA VAL A 378 -8.17 2.69 -22.93
C VAL A 378 -7.48 3.69 -23.90
N PRO A 379 -8.21 4.61 -24.56
CA PRO A 379 -9.61 4.97 -24.32
C PRO A 379 -10.56 3.86 -24.77
N THR A 380 -11.72 3.74 -24.14
CA THR A 380 -12.87 2.95 -24.60
C THR A 380 -13.99 3.89 -25.06
N GLN A 381 -15.02 3.37 -25.74
CA GLN A 381 -16.12 4.20 -26.25
C GLN A 381 -17.11 4.61 -25.16
N ASN A 382 -17.43 3.71 -24.23
CA ASN A 382 -18.52 3.84 -23.26
C ASN A 382 -18.10 3.49 -21.83
N ALA A 383 -16.79 3.44 -21.54
CA ALA A 383 -16.23 3.00 -20.26
C ALA A 383 -16.51 1.52 -19.94
N GLU A 384 -16.43 0.66 -20.95
CA GLU A 384 -16.62 -0.79 -20.85
C GLU A 384 -15.67 -1.46 -19.83
N ASP A 385 -14.47 -0.89 -19.66
CA ASP A 385 -13.48 -1.26 -18.64
C ASP A 385 -13.99 -0.99 -17.21
N LEU A 386 -14.60 0.18 -16.98
CA LEU A 386 -15.19 0.54 -15.70
C LEU A 386 -16.49 -0.22 -15.44
N ASP A 387 -17.30 -0.50 -16.47
CA ASP A 387 -18.49 -1.34 -16.37
C ASP A 387 -18.15 -2.76 -15.90
N TYR A 388 -17.04 -3.32 -16.37
CA TYR A 388 -16.55 -4.62 -15.91
C TYR A 388 -16.09 -4.55 -14.45
N ALA A 389 -15.26 -3.57 -14.10
CA ALA A 389 -14.77 -3.38 -12.74
C ALA A 389 -15.91 -3.12 -11.72
N ARG A 390 -16.91 -2.28 -12.07
CA ARG A 390 -18.08 -1.99 -11.22
C ARG A 390 -18.91 -3.23 -10.92
N LYS A 391 -19.08 -4.17 -11.87
CA LYS A 391 -19.76 -5.46 -11.63
C LYS A 391 -19.07 -6.30 -10.56
N LEU A 392 -17.74 -6.34 -10.59
CA LEU A 392 -16.95 -7.06 -9.58
C LEU A 392 -16.99 -6.35 -8.21
N ILE A 393 -16.86 -5.02 -8.18
CA ILE A 393 -17.02 -4.21 -6.94
C ILE A 393 -18.40 -4.43 -6.32
N ASN A 394 -19.45 -4.51 -7.13
CA ASN A 394 -20.81 -4.79 -6.68
C ASN A 394 -21.02 -6.23 -6.21
N GLY A 395 -20.13 -7.15 -6.58
CA GLY A 395 -20.12 -8.55 -6.14
C GLY A 395 -19.36 -8.84 -4.85
N ALA A 396 -18.61 -7.87 -4.30
CA ALA A 396 -17.84 -8.05 -3.06
C ALA A 396 -18.73 -8.46 -1.88
N LYS A 397 -18.25 -9.42 -1.08
CA LYS A 397 -18.96 -10.04 0.06
C LYS A 397 -18.32 -9.76 1.43
N ASP A 398 -17.01 -9.53 1.47
CA ASP A 398 -16.22 -9.51 2.72
C ASP A 398 -15.45 -8.19 2.90
N GLY A 399 -14.84 -7.65 1.85
CA GLY A 399 -14.14 -6.38 1.97
C GLY A 399 -13.54 -5.85 0.66
N ILE A 400 -13.27 -4.54 0.66
CA ILE A 400 -12.70 -3.82 -0.48
C ILE A 400 -11.56 -2.91 -0.01
N LEU A 401 -10.36 -3.19 -0.49
CA LEU A 401 -9.14 -2.46 -0.16
C LEU A 401 -8.66 -1.65 -1.36
N PHE A 402 -8.17 -0.44 -1.16
CA PHE A 402 -7.71 0.39 -2.28
C PHE A 402 -6.59 1.40 -1.99
N LEU A 403 -5.78 1.69 -3.01
CA LEU A 403 -4.91 2.87 -3.08
C LEU A 403 -5.16 3.57 -4.41
N PHE A 404 -5.56 4.83 -4.37
CA PHE A 404 -6.03 5.59 -5.53
C PHE A 404 -5.21 6.86 -5.72
N PHE A 405 -4.85 7.17 -6.97
CA PHE A 405 -4.21 8.42 -7.35
C PHE A 405 -5.00 9.14 -8.45
N ASN A 406 -5.40 10.37 -8.16
CA ASN A 406 -6.19 11.25 -9.02
C ASN A 406 -7.41 10.57 -9.70
N PRO A 407 -8.32 9.91 -8.95
CA PRO A 407 -9.51 9.28 -9.54
C PRO A 407 -10.50 10.27 -10.15
N GLY A 408 -10.38 11.56 -9.83
CA GLY A 408 -11.25 12.62 -10.32
C GLY A 408 -12.52 12.79 -9.50
N THR A 409 -13.31 13.78 -9.92
CA THR A 409 -14.57 14.19 -9.28
C THR A 409 -15.65 13.14 -9.42
N PHE A 410 -16.47 12.98 -8.38
CA PHE A 410 -17.66 12.15 -8.42
C PHE A 410 -18.66 12.69 -9.45
N GLN A 411 -19.42 11.78 -10.05
CA GLN A 411 -20.43 12.12 -11.04
C GLN A 411 -21.82 12.09 -10.41
N PRO A 412 -22.83 12.77 -10.98
CA PRO A 412 -24.19 12.76 -10.45
C PRO A 412 -24.75 11.34 -10.26
N ASP A 413 -25.64 11.16 -9.28
CA ASP A 413 -26.22 9.85 -8.95
C ASP A 413 -27.15 9.32 -10.06
N ASP A 414 -27.58 10.19 -10.99
CA ASP A 414 -28.35 9.82 -12.19
C ASP A 414 -27.49 9.30 -13.36
N GLN A 415 -26.15 9.28 -13.20
CA GLN A 415 -25.16 8.80 -14.18
C GLN A 415 -24.19 7.76 -13.57
N PRO A 416 -24.68 6.63 -13.01
CA PRO A 416 -23.84 5.60 -12.40
C PRO A 416 -22.84 4.95 -13.36
N GLU A 417 -23.10 4.99 -14.67
CA GLU A 417 -22.18 4.55 -15.72
C GLU A 417 -20.95 5.46 -15.89
N ARG A 418 -20.94 6.64 -15.26
CA ARG A 418 -19.81 7.58 -15.24
C ARG A 418 -19.09 7.67 -13.91
N TRP A 419 -19.62 7.04 -12.87
CA TRP A 419 -19.01 7.04 -11.54
C TRP A 419 -17.56 6.58 -11.56
N THR A 420 -16.73 7.23 -10.72
CA THR A 420 -15.39 6.70 -10.41
C THR A 420 -15.53 5.36 -9.68
N LEU A 421 -14.52 4.50 -9.76
CA LEU A 421 -14.57 3.26 -8.99
C LEU A 421 -14.58 3.54 -7.48
N LEU A 422 -14.02 4.68 -7.02
CA LEU A 422 -14.10 5.10 -5.62
C LEU A 422 -15.55 5.35 -5.21
N GLN A 423 -16.30 6.12 -6.01
CA GLN A 423 -17.71 6.37 -5.79
C GLN A 423 -18.50 5.06 -5.73
N ASN A 424 -18.22 4.10 -6.63
CA ASN A 424 -18.86 2.79 -6.63
C ASN A 424 -18.49 1.94 -5.40
N VAL A 425 -17.23 1.97 -4.93
CA VAL A 425 -16.79 1.28 -3.70
C VAL A 425 -17.48 1.86 -2.47
N LEU A 426 -17.46 3.19 -2.32
CA LEU A 426 -18.07 3.84 -1.15
C LEU A 426 -19.59 3.65 -1.14
N ASN A 427 -20.24 3.70 -2.32
CA ASN A 427 -21.68 3.47 -2.46
C ASN A 427 -22.13 2.12 -1.87
N ARG A 428 -21.26 1.09 -1.80
CA ARG A 428 -21.58 -0.18 -1.12
C ARG A 428 -22.06 0.02 0.34
N HIS A 429 -21.68 1.11 1.02
CA HIS A 429 -22.12 1.44 2.38
C HIS A 429 -23.34 2.39 2.45
N HIS A 430 -23.98 2.71 1.32
CA HIS A 430 -25.20 3.53 1.27
C HIS A 430 -26.40 2.66 0.87
N GLU A 431 -27.43 2.63 1.73
CA GLU A 431 -28.65 1.83 1.57
C GLU A 431 -29.61 2.37 0.50
N GLU A 432 -29.62 3.69 0.31
CA GLU A 432 -30.68 4.41 -0.38
C GLU A 432 -30.71 4.06 -1.88
N ASN A 433 -31.74 3.29 -2.28
CA ASN A 433 -31.94 2.75 -3.63
C ASN A 433 -30.81 1.83 -4.16
N ASN A 434 -30.01 1.25 -3.28
CA ASN A 434 -28.83 0.47 -3.66
C ASN A 434 -29.03 -1.05 -3.45
N ALA A 435 -29.20 -1.79 -4.55
CA ALA A 435 -29.31 -3.25 -4.54
C ALA A 435 -28.02 -3.99 -4.08
N TYR A 436 -26.89 -3.28 -3.97
CA TYR A 436 -25.59 -3.81 -3.54
C TYR A 436 -25.18 -3.31 -2.15
N TYR A 437 -26.08 -2.69 -1.39
CA TYR A 437 -25.77 -2.22 -0.04
C TYR A 437 -25.34 -3.38 0.88
N ASP A 438 -24.21 -3.22 1.56
CA ASP A 438 -23.77 -4.06 2.67
C ASP A 438 -22.97 -3.20 3.67
N PRO A 439 -23.47 -2.98 4.89
CA PRO A 439 -22.77 -2.19 5.92
C PRO A 439 -21.61 -2.93 6.58
N ASN A 440 -21.46 -4.24 6.34
CA ASN A 440 -20.48 -5.08 7.04
C ASN A 440 -19.16 -5.25 6.27
N LEU A 441 -19.07 -4.73 5.04
CA LEU A 441 -17.85 -4.84 4.25
C LEU A 441 -16.68 -4.13 4.95
N TYR A 442 -15.56 -4.85 5.06
CA TYR A 442 -14.31 -4.23 5.51
C TYR A 442 -13.74 -3.37 4.37
N ILE A 443 -14.08 -2.08 4.38
CA ILE A 443 -13.60 -1.10 3.40
C ILE A 443 -12.51 -0.22 4.02
N LYS A 444 -11.32 -0.24 3.41
CA LYS A 444 -10.18 0.60 3.81
C LYS A 444 -9.39 1.05 2.60
N GLY A 445 -8.94 2.30 2.59
CA GLY A 445 -8.07 2.74 1.52
C GLY A 445 -7.52 4.15 1.69
N VAL A 446 -6.57 4.47 0.82
CA VAL A 446 -5.93 5.79 0.75
C VAL A 446 -6.17 6.38 -0.63
N VAL A 447 -6.66 7.62 -0.68
CA VAL A 447 -6.85 8.37 -1.92
C VAL A 447 -5.93 9.58 -1.90
N ASN A 448 -5.22 9.78 -3.01
CA ASN A 448 -4.40 10.95 -3.24
C ASN A 448 -4.96 11.76 -4.42
N GLN A 449 -5.36 13.01 -4.21
CA GLN A 449 -5.98 13.86 -5.24
C GLN A 449 -5.49 15.32 -5.10
N GLU A 450 -4.95 15.88 -6.20
CA GLU A 450 -4.32 17.22 -6.31
C GLU A 450 -3.07 17.52 -5.44
N ILE A 451 -2.05 18.20 -6.02
CA ILE A 451 -1.26 19.29 -5.39
C ILE A 451 -0.70 20.22 -6.48
N PRO A 452 -1.10 21.51 -6.51
CA PRO A 452 -0.09 22.58 -6.58
C PRO A 452 -0.17 23.56 -5.40
N TYR A 453 0.96 23.79 -4.71
CA TYR A 453 1.13 24.75 -3.59
C TYR A 453 0.27 24.56 -2.32
N LEU A 454 0.05 23.29 -1.92
CA LEU A 454 0.00 22.84 -0.51
C LEU A 454 -0.96 23.58 0.46
N THR A 455 -2.26 23.56 0.13
CA THR A 455 -3.48 23.67 1.00
C THR A 455 -3.54 24.64 2.20
N GLU A 456 -4.59 25.46 2.21
CA GLU A 456 -4.99 26.34 3.34
C GLU A 456 -5.55 25.58 4.57
N ASP A 457 -5.44 26.19 5.75
CA ASP A 457 -5.98 25.69 7.03
C ASP A 457 -7.52 25.64 7.02
N GLN A 458 -8.13 24.50 7.35
CA GLN A 458 -9.55 24.40 7.73
C GLN A 458 -9.81 23.31 8.79
N ALA A 459 -10.97 23.42 9.46
CA ALA A 459 -11.32 22.74 10.70
C ALA A 459 -11.52 21.20 10.59
N PRO A 460 -11.33 20.46 11.70
CA PRO A 460 -11.56 19.00 11.73
C PRO A 460 -13.01 18.60 11.44
N PRO A 461 -13.24 17.37 10.90
CA PRO A 461 -14.57 16.91 10.52
C PRO A 461 -15.53 16.76 11.71
N VAL A 462 -16.79 17.12 11.49
CA VAL A 462 -17.88 16.97 12.48
C VAL A 462 -18.39 15.53 12.48
N LYS A 463 -18.22 14.82 13.60
CA LYS A 463 -18.80 13.48 13.81
C LYS A 463 -20.33 13.55 13.95
N GLY A 464 -21.03 12.51 13.49
CA GLY A 464 -22.44 12.27 13.85
C GLY A 464 -23.51 12.74 12.86
N LYS A 465 -23.19 12.87 11.57
CA LYS A 465 -24.19 12.98 10.48
C LYS A 465 -23.81 12.00 9.37
N LYS A 466 -24.82 11.39 8.72
CA LYS A 466 -24.60 10.66 7.46
C LYS A 466 -23.81 11.56 6.49
N PRO A 467 -22.69 11.10 5.91
CA PRO A 467 -21.92 11.88 4.95
C PRO A 467 -22.76 12.13 3.69
N THR A 468 -22.68 13.34 3.16
CA THR A 468 -23.17 13.62 1.81
C THR A 468 -22.16 13.10 0.79
N ALA A 469 -22.61 12.74 -0.42
CA ALA A 469 -21.71 12.28 -1.49
C ALA A 469 -20.53 13.24 -1.72
N GLY A 470 -20.76 14.56 -1.68
CA GLY A 470 -19.71 15.57 -1.77
C GLY A 470 -18.68 15.54 -0.63
N SER A 471 -19.03 15.12 0.59
CA SER A 471 -18.03 14.99 1.67
C SER A 471 -17.05 13.82 1.45
N LEU A 472 -17.50 12.81 0.69
CA LEU A 472 -16.72 11.64 0.26
C LEU A 472 -15.95 11.87 -1.05
N ASP A 473 -16.24 12.94 -1.79
CA ASP A 473 -15.52 13.26 -3.03
C ASP A 473 -14.06 13.67 -2.70
N PRO A 474 -13.05 13.03 -3.32
CA PRO A 474 -11.65 13.35 -3.05
C PRO A 474 -11.24 14.74 -3.55
N THR A 475 -11.99 15.36 -4.47
CA THR A 475 -11.77 16.74 -4.95
C THR A 475 -12.38 17.82 -4.05
N THR A 476 -13.19 17.44 -3.04
CA THR A 476 -13.66 18.39 -2.03
C THR A 476 -12.48 19.02 -1.28
N PRO A 477 -12.37 20.36 -1.20
CA PRO A 477 -11.17 21.03 -0.69
C PRO A 477 -10.84 20.70 0.77
N ALA A 478 -9.95 19.75 0.97
CA ALA A 478 -9.21 19.50 2.22
C ALA A 478 -8.17 18.39 1.98
N HIS A 479 -6.89 18.79 1.99
CA HIS A 479 -5.67 17.99 1.90
C HIS A 479 -5.53 16.99 0.74
N SER A 480 -4.28 16.76 0.32
CA SER A 480 -3.97 15.91 -0.85
C SER A 480 -4.15 14.42 -0.62
N VAL A 481 -4.13 13.96 0.65
CA VAL A 481 -4.25 12.55 1.03
C VAL A 481 -5.41 12.35 2.00
N ALA A 482 -6.25 11.35 1.73
CA ALA A 482 -7.44 11.02 2.52
C ALA A 482 -7.52 9.52 2.83
N LEU A 483 -7.80 9.17 4.09
CA LEU A 483 -7.97 7.80 4.59
C LEU A 483 -9.45 7.47 4.73
N TYR A 484 -9.90 6.42 4.04
CA TYR A 484 -11.28 5.94 4.06
C TYR A 484 -11.42 4.72 4.97
N SER A 485 -12.54 4.62 5.69
CA SER A 485 -12.92 3.48 6.53
C SER A 485 -14.40 3.22 6.35
N GLY A 486 -14.76 2.71 5.18
CA GLY A 486 -16.13 2.70 4.67
C GLY A 486 -16.58 4.02 4.05
N GLY A 487 -17.79 4.01 3.48
CA GLY A 487 -18.52 5.21 3.05
C GLY A 487 -19.45 5.80 4.12
N ILE A 488 -19.46 5.25 5.34
CA ILE A 488 -20.39 5.63 6.42
C ILE A 488 -19.99 6.94 7.12
N GLU A 489 -18.71 7.28 7.10
CA GLU A 489 -18.16 8.49 7.75
C GLU A 489 -17.28 9.27 6.74
N PRO A 490 -17.16 10.59 6.87
CA PRO A 490 -16.21 11.37 6.08
C PRO A 490 -14.77 10.84 6.25
N PRO A 491 -13.94 10.83 5.19
CA PRO A 491 -12.57 10.33 5.28
C PRO A 491 -11.72 11.19 6.21
N ALA A 492 -10.74 10.57 6.87
CA ALA A 492 -9.74 11.29 7.64
C ALA A 492 -8.70 11.89 6.67
N ARG A 493 -8.80 13.20 6.45
CA ARG A 493 -7.94 13.97 5.54
C ARG A 493 -6.67 14.41 6.26
N LEU A 494 -5.52 14.21 5.64
CA LEU A 494 -4.22 14.27 6.32
C LEU A 494 -3.56 15.63 6.15
N THR A 495 -3.31 16.34 7.25
CA THR A 495 -2.55 17.59 7.19
C THR A 495 -1.13 17.36 6.67
N HIS A 496 -0.50 18.42 6.16
CA HIS A 496 0.93 18.48 5.80
C HIS A 496 1.82 17.77 6.83
N ASP A 497 1.56 18.04 8.11
CA ASP A 497 2.33 17.54 9.24
C ASP A 497 2.24 16.02 9.46
N VAL A 498 1.21 15.36 8.95
CA VAL A 498 1.09 13.90 8.96
C VAL A 498 2.02 13.24 7.92
N LEU A 499 2.35 13.97 6.86
CA LEU A 499 3.32 13.54 5.86
C LEU A 499 4.78 13.73 6.34
N VAL A 500 5.00 14.46 7.44
CA VAL A 500 6.33 14.68 8.06
C VAL A 500 6.22 14.70 9.61
N PRO A 501 6.38 13.55 10.30
CA PRO A 501 6.21 13.46 11.76
C PRO A 501 7.14 14.42 12.54
N ALA A 502 6.62 15.21 13.49
CA ALA A 502 7.45 16.30 14.06
C ALA A 502 8.57 15.92 15.04
N ASN A 503 8.71 14.67 15.47
CA ASN A 503 9.95 14.22 16.11
C ASN A 503 11.15 14.22 15.13
N ILE A 504 10.88 14.54 13.86
CA ILE A 504 11.83 14.66 12.76
C ILE A 504 11.94 16.13 12.28
N LYS A 505 10.94 17.01 12.50
CA LYS A 505 10.85 18.36 11.88
C LYS A 505 12.09 19.24 12.09
N ASP A 506 12.69 19.23 13.29
CA ASP A 506 13.91 20.00 13.58
C ASP A 506 15.13 19.54 12.73
N ASN A 507 15.16 18.26 12.32
CA ASN A 507 16.16 17.72 11.39
C ASN A 507 15.69 17.79 9.92
N PHE A 508 14.38 17.80 9.66
CA PHE A 508 13.79 17.74 8.32
C PHE A 508 13.62 19.08 7.62
N GLY A 509 13.62 20.22 8.32
CA GLY A 509 13.20 21.51 7.73
C GLY A 509 13.92 21.94 6.44
N ALA A 510 15.13 21.44 6.18
CA ALA A 510 15.84 21.64 4.92
C ALA A 510 15.32 20.77 3.75
N TRP A 511 14.82 19.57 4.06
CA TRP A 511 14.40 18.52 3.12
C TRP A 511 12.88 18.46 2.94
N GLU A 512 12.10 18.94 3.91
CA GLU A 512 10.62 18.94 3.90
C GLU A 512 10.05 19.53 2.60
N LYS A 513 10.47 20.76 2.26
CA LYS A 513 10.08 21.42 1.01
C LYS A 513 10.53 20.66 -0.25
N GLU A 514 11.62 19.92 -0.17
CA GLU A 514 12.11 19.11 -1.29
C GLU A 514 11.32 17.81 -1.44
N LEU A 515 11.02 17.12 -0.33
CA LEU A 515 10.22 15.89 -0.30
C LEU A 515 8.78 16.12 -0.74
N LEU A 516 8.16 17.21 -0.27
CA LEU A 516 6.83 17.61 -0.67
C LEU A 516 6.81 18.13 -2.12
N GLY A 517 7.88 18.79 -2.57
CA GLY A 517 8.07 19.20 -3.98
C GLY A 517 8.42 18.05 -4.94
N ALA A 518 9.05 16.97 -4.44
CA ALA A 518 9.32 15.73 -5.16
C ALA A 518 8.10 14.79 -5.19
N GLY A 519 7.15 15.02 -4.29
CA GLY A 519 5.82 14.43 -4.31
C GLY A 519 5.73 13.13 -3.53
N VAL A 520 5.55 13.26 -2.21
CA VAL A 520 5.10 12.18 -1.32
C VAL A 520 3.67 11.80 -1.69
N HIS A 521 3.51 10.76 -2.50
CA HIS A 521 2.19 10.38 -3.01
C HIS A 521 1.93 8.89 -2.88
N VAL A 522 0.70 8.55 -2.52
CA VAL A 522 0.14 7.26 -2.91
C VAL A 522 -0.14 7.36 -4.41
N HIS A 523 0.76 6.81 -5.24
CA HIS A 523 0.64 6.84 -6.70
C HIS A 523 0.12 5.52 -7.29
N SER A 524 -0.12 4.51 -6.44
CA SER A 524 -0.80 3.27 -6.81
C SER A 524 -2.22 3.53 -7.32
N LYS A 525 -2.67 2.64 -8.21
CA LYS A 525 -4.06 2.55 -8.67
C LYS A 525 -4.48 1.10 -8.51
N VAL A 526 -5.00 0.76 -7.33
CA VAL A 526 -5.34 -0.62 -6.97
C VAL A 526 -6.69 -0.72 -6.29
N ILE A 527 -7.40 -1.80 -6.62
CA ILE A 527 -8.52 -2.32 -5.83
C ILE A 527 -8.22 -3.79 -5.57
N VAL A 528 -8.43 -4.23 -4.33
CA VAL A 528 -8.50 -5.64 -3.97
C VAL A 528 -9.87 -5.92 -3.38
N ILE A 529 -10.54 -6.97 -3.86
CA ILE A 529 -11.85 -7.41 -3.40
C ILE A 529 -11.69 -8.78 -2.76
N ASP A 530 -12.31 -8.96 -1.60
CA ASP A 530 -12.43 -10.24 -0.87
C ASP A 530 -11.11 -11.05 -0.84
N PRO A 531 -9.96 -10.47 -0.39
CA PRO A 531 -8.64 -11.10 -0.51
C PRO A 531 -8.50 -12.45 0.18
N PHE A 532 -9.38 -12.75 1.13
CA PHE A 532 -9.44 -14.00 1.91
C PHE A 532 -10.75 -14.77 1.68
N GLY A 533 -11.50 -14.42 0.63
CA GLY A 533 -12.74 -15.07 0.21
C GLY A 533 -12.55 -16.07 -0.92
N GLU A 534 -13.66 -16.66 -1.39
CA GLU A 534 -13.66 -17.71 -2.43
C GLU A 534 -13.19 -17.23 -3.81
N ASN A 535 -13.44 -15.96 -4.15
CA ASN A 535 -13.23 -15.39 -5.48
C ASN A 535 -12.56 -14.01 -5.36
N PRO A 536 -11.31 -13.94 -4.86
CA PRO A 536 -10.60 -12.67 -4.67
C PRO A 536 -10.35 -12.00 -6.02
N VAL A 537 -10.36 -10.66 -6.04
CA VAL A 537 -10.05 -9.87 -7.24
C VAL A 537 -8.94 -8.88 -6.95
N VAL A 538 -7.99 -8.75 -7.87
CA VAL A 538 -7.00 -7.66 -7.90
C VAL A 538 -7.19 -6.85 -9.18
N MET A 539 -7.31 -5.54 -9.05
CA MET A 539 -7.33 -4.59 -10.17
C MET A 539 -6.11 -3.68 -10.05
N THR A 540 -5.31 -3.55 -11.10
CA THR A 540 -4.13 -2.68 -11.10
C THR A 540 -3.72 -2.26 -12.52
N GLY A 541 -2.87 -1.25 -12.63
CA GLY A 541 -2.31 -0.79 -13.90
C GLY A 541 -1.95 0.69 -13.82
N SER A 542 -1.92 1.36 -14.97
CA SER A 542 -1.67 2.80 -15.03
C SER A 542 -2.93 3.64 -14.81
N HIS A 543 -4.11 3.04 -15.09
CA HIS A 543 -5.42 3.69 -15.15
C HIS A 543 -5.86 4.32 -13.82
N ASN A 544 -6.23 5.61 -13.83
CA ASN A 544 -6.65 6.35 -12.63
C ASN A 544 -8.03 5.96 -12.06
N LEU A 545 -8.71 4.94 -12.60
CA LEU A 545 -9.97 4.37 -12.08
C LEU A 545 -11.17 5.34 -12.08
N GLY A 546 -11.16 6.30 -13.01
CA GLY A 546 -12.23 7.27 -13.23
C GLY A 546 -12.57 7.48 -14.71
N PHE A 547 -13.78 7.95 -14.99
CA PHE A 547 -14.35 8.03 -16.35
C PHE A 547 -13.50 8.85 -17.34
N LYS A 548 -12.77 9.87 -16.88
CA LYS A 548 -11.83 10.62 -17.73
C LYS A 548 -10.68 9.75 -18.23
N ALA A 549 -10.09 8.91 -17.39
CA ALA A 549 -9.00 8.03 -17.81
C ALA A 549 -9.51 7.05 -18.88
N SER A 550 -10.60 6.35 -18.55
CA SER A 550 -11.29 5.41 -19.44
C SER A 550 -11.73 6.01 -20.80
N SER A 551 -12.21 7.25 -20.85
CA SER A 551 -12.74 7.85 -22.10
C SER A 551 -11.79 8.80 -22.85
N LYS A 552 -10.57 9.06 -22.33
CA LYS A 552 -9.62 10.04 -22.92
C LYS A 552 -8.15 9.62 -22.94
N ASN A 553 -7.65 8.92 -21.93
CA ASN A 553 -6.22 8.65 -21.84
C ASN A 553 -5.83 7.42 -22.68
N ASP A 554 -4.53 7.25 -22.93
CA ASP A 554 -3.98 5.90 -23.05
C ASP A 554 -3.63 5.42 -21.64
N ASP A 555 -4.17 4.28 -21.24
CA ASP A 555 -3.93 3.65 -19.95
C ASP A 555 -4.23 2.15 -20.08
N ASN A 556 -3.73 1.33 -19.16
CA ASN A 556 -4.14 -0.06 -19.02
C ASN A 556 -4.64 -0.37 -17.60
N LEU A 557 -5.58 -1.31 -17.52
CA LEU A 557 -6.20 -1.83 -16.31
C LEU A 557 -6.26 -3.36 -16.41
N VAL A 558 -5.42 -4.06 -15.66
CA VAL A 558 -5.45 -5.52 -15.54
C VAL A 558 -6.34 -5.90 -14.36
N ILE A 559 -7.31 -6.77 -14.61
CA ILE A 559 -8.20 -7.33 -13.60
C ILE A 559 -7.93 -8.84 -13.50
N ILE A 560 -7.60 -9.31 -12.30
CA ILE A 560 -7.26 -10.70 -12.01
C ILE A 560 -8.26 -11.25 -10.99
N GLU A 561 -9.02 -12.28 -11.38
CA GLU A 561 -10.00 -12.97 -10.52
C GLU A 561 -9.48 -14.36 -10.12
N GLY A 562 -9.63 -14.73 -8.85
CA GLY A 562 -9.33 -16.07 -8.31
C GLY A 562 -7.93 -16.25 -7.72
N ASN A 563 -7.04 -15.26 -7.80
CA ASN A 563 -5.67 -15.40 -7.28
C ASN A 563 -5.55 -14.92 -5.83
N ALA A 564 -5.77 -15.82 -4.86
CA ALA A 564 -5.68 -15.49 -3.43
C ALA A 564 -4.28 -15.03 -2.96
N PRO A 565 -3.15 -15.68 -3.36
CA PRO A 565 -1.81 -15.20 -3.00
C PRO A 565 -1.52 -13.77 -3.48
N LEU A 566 -1.90 -13.44 -4.72
CA LEU A 566 -1.78 -12.08 -5.26
C LEU A 566 -2.65 -11.08 -4.49
N ALA A 567 -3.90 -11.44 -4.19
CA ALA A 567 -4.81 -10.57 -3.46
C ALA A 567 -4.33 -10.29 -2.02
N ALA A 568 -3.79 -11.30 -1.33
CA ALA A 568 -3.17 -11.13 -0.02
C ALA A 568 -1.95 -10.20 -0.07
N ALA A 569 -1.05 -10.38 -1.04
CA ALA A 569 0.13 -9.53 -1.20
C ALA A 569 -0.23 -8.04 -1.45
N TYR A 570 -1.21 -7.77 -2.32
CA TYR A 570 -1.71 -6.41 -2.53
C TYR A 570 -2.45 -5.87 -1.30
N ALA A 571 -3.29 -6.67 -0.62
CA ALA A 571 -3.99 -6.27 0.60
C ALA A 571 -3.01 -5.82 1.69
N VAL A 572 -1.95 -6.61 1.93
CA VAL A 572 -0.87 -6.29 2.88
C VAL A 572 -0.19 -4.96 2.54
N ASN A 573 0.11 -4.70 1.27
CA ASN A 573 0.71 -3.43 0.83
C ASN A 573 -0.22 -2.21 1.03
N ILE A 574 -1.50 -2.36 0.68
CA ILE A 574 -2.52 -1.31 0.86
C ILE A 574 -2.63 -0.95 2.35
N ILE A 575 -2.58 -1.94 3.23
CA ILE A 575 -2.90 -1.74 4.65
C ILE A 575 -1.67 -1.37 5.48
N ALA A 576 -0.47 -1.79 5.08
CA ALA A 576 0.77 -1.17 5.56
C ALA A 576 0.73 0.35 5.28
N THR A 577 0.39 0.75 4.04
CA THR A 577 0.26 2.17 3.65
C THR A 577 -0.79 2.90 4.48
N PHE A 578 -1.99 2.34 4.60
CA PHE A 578 -3.09 2.92 5.38
C PHE A 578 -2.73 3.09 6.88
N GLN A 579 -2.16 2.05 7.50
CA GLN A 579 -1.81 2.06 8.92
C GLN A 579 -0.64 3.03 9.21
N THR A 580 0.34 3.17 8.32
CA THR A 580 1.41 4.19 8.45
C THR A 580 0.82 5.60 8.54
N TYR A 581 -0.06 5.97 7.61
CA TYR A 581 -0.68 7.29 7.62
C TYR A 581 -1.64 7.49 8.79
N ARG A 582 -2.44 6.46 9.15
CA ARG A 582 -3.32 6.50 10.33
C ARG A 582 -2.54 6.71 11.62
N TRP A 583 -1.39 6.03 11.77
CA TRP A 583 -0.50 6.17 12.91
C TRP A 583 0.14 7.57 12.97
N ASN A 584 0.69 8.05 11.86
CA ASN A 584 1.25 9.41 11.80
C ASN A 584 0.19 10.47 12.13
N SER A 585 -1.05 10.29 11.65
CA SER A 585 -2.18 11.18 11.96
C SER A 585 -2.52 11.17 13.45
N TYR A 586 -2.58 9.99 14.06
CA TYR A 586 -2.75 9.86 15.51
C TYR A 586 -1.64 10.59 16.27
N VAL A 587 -0.37 10.34 15.94
CA VAL A 587 0.79 10.96 16.61
C VAL A 587 0.81 12.48 16.44
N GLU A 588 0.41 13.02 15.28
CA GLU A 588 0.32 14.46 15.05
C GLU A 588 -0.73 15.11 15.94
N VAL A 589 -1.98 14.64 15.87
CA VAL A 589 -3.13 15.19 16.62
C VAL A 589 -2.90 15.18 18.13
N HIS A 590 -2.17 14.18 18.63
CA HIS A 590 -2.02 13.90 20.05
C HIS A 590 -0.68 14.39 20.65
N ARG A 591 0.25 14.95 19.85
CA ARG A 591 1.60 15.30 20.29
C ARG A 591 1.68 16.18 21.53
N GLN A 592 0.76 17.14 21.65
CA GLN A 592 0.78 18.17 22.71
C GLN A 592 -0.15 17.83 23.89
N ASP A 593 -0.84 16.69 23.86
CA ASP A 593 -1.70 16.27 24.97
C ASP A 593 -0.92 15.41 25.97
N PRO A 594 -0.61 15.91 27.18
CA PRO A 594 0.15 15.16 28.17
C PRO A 594 -0.61 13.93 28.72
N LYS A 595 -1.90 13.74 28.38
CA LYS A 595 -2.72 12.59 28.78
C LYS A 595 -2.70 11.44 27.77
N VAL A 596 -1.99 11.60 26.65
CA VAL A 596 -1.83 10.57 25.62
C VAL A 596 -0.93 9.45 26.10
N TRP A 597 -0.98 8.33 25.37
CA TRP A 597 -0.21 7.13 25.61
C TRP A 597 1.31 7.38 25.56
N HIS A 598 1.98 7.20 26.71
CA HIS A 598 3.44 7.33 26.91
C HIS A 598 4.13 5.97 27.20
N GLY A 599 3.51 4.88 26.72
CA GLY A 599 3.98 3.51 26.95
C GLY A 599 2.87 2.47 27.10
N LEU A 600 3.26 1.20 26.97
CA LEU A 600 2.42 0.01 27.12
C LEU A 600 1.62 0.03 28.45
N GLN A 601 0.38 -0.44 28.41
CA GLN A 601 -0.46 -0.52 29.61
C GLN A 601 0.03 -1.65 30.52
N ASP A 602 0.31 -1.37 31.79
CA ASP A 602 0.69 -2.40 32.77
C ASP A 602 -0.52 -3.14 33.39
N THR A 603 -1.47 -3.52 32.54
CA THR A 603 -2.61 -4.40 32.88
C THR A 603 -2.95 -5.27 31.66
N ASP A 604 -3.85 -6.23 31.78
CA ASP A 604 -4.40 -7.01 30.67
C ASP A 604 -5.61 -6.35 29.96
N ASN A 605 -6.12 -5.24 30.50
CA ASN A 605 -7.28 -4.51 29.99
C ASN A 605 -7.12 -3.94 28.57
N TRP A 606 -5.88 -3.78 28.08
CA TRP A 606 -5.62 -3.32 26.72
C TRP A 606 -6.26 -4.24 25.65
N GLN A 607 -6.46 -5.52 25.98
CA GLN A 607 -7.10 -6.51 25.11
C GLN A 607 -8.60 -6.25 24.93
N LEU A 608 -9.28 -5.63 25.90
CA LEU A 608 -10.74 -5.51 25.93
C LEU A 608 -11.28 -4.77 24.70
N GLY A 609 -10.61 -3.69 24.29
CA GLY A 609 -10.98 -2.90 23.11
C GLY A 609 -10.68 -3.58 21.77
N TYR A 610 -9.96 -4.71 21.76
CA TYR A 610 -9.71 -5.53 20.57
C TYR A 610 -10.61 -6.76 20.50
N LEU A 611 -10.95 -7.35 21.66
CA LEU A 611 -11.73 -8.59 21.75
C LEU A 611 -13.22 -8.35 22.04
N GLN A 612 -13.67 -7.09 22.12
CA GLN A 612 -15.09 -6.77 22.29
C GLN A 612 -15.90 -7.23 21.07
N ALA A 613 -16.86 -8.13 21.30
CA ALA A 613 -17.81 -8.59 20.31
C ALA A 613 -18.55 -7.40 19.65
N GLY A 614 -18.58 -7.38 18.31
CA GLY A 614 -19.20 -6.31 17.53
C GLY A 614 -18.41 -4.99 17.47
N SER A 615 -17.14 -4.96 17.89
CA SER A 615 -16.26 -3.80 17.69
C SER A 615 -15.57 -3.82 16.32
N ASP A 616 -15.31 -2.64 15.76
CA ASP A 616 -14.57 -2.47 14.50
C ASP A 616 -13.20 -3.16 14.52
N HIS A 617 -12.52 -3.16 15.68
CA HIS A 617 -11.23 -3.82 15.85
C HIS A 617 -11.33 -5.34 15.74
N LEU A 618 -12.34 -5.96 16.36
CA LEU A 618 -12.53 -7.40 16.24
C LEU A 618 -12.97 -7.78 14.82
N ALA A 619 -13.86 -7.00 14.21
CA ALA A 619 -14.29 -7.19 12.82
C ALA A 619 -13.11 -7.08 11.83
N GLU A 620 -12.23 -6.09 12.02
CA GLU A 620 -10.96 -5.97 11.28
C GLU A 620 -10.11 -7.23 11.47
N LEU A 621 -9.80 -7.64 12.70
CA LEU A 621 -8.97 -8.82 12.94
C LEU A 621 -9.58 -10.10 12.35
N GLN A 622 -10.90 -10.30 12.47
CA GLN A 622 -11.62 -11.43 11.89
C GLN A 622 -11.57 -11.44 10.35
N PHE A 623 -11.71 -10.28 9.69
CA PHE A 623 -11.52 -10.18 8.24
C PHE A 623 -10.12 -10.67 7.83
N TRP A 624 -9.07 -10.28 8.56
CA TRP A 624 -7.70 -10.70 8.25
C TRP A 624 -7.37 -12.14 8.65
N MET A 625 -8.03 -12.71 9.65
CA MET A 625 -7.92 -14.14 9.94
C MET A 625 -8.51 -14.99 8.80
N GLY A 626 -9.42 -14.40 8.02
CA GLY A 626 -10.14 -15.05 6.93
C GLY A 626 -11.22 -16.01 7.44
N LYS A 627 -11.96 -16.60 6.51
CA LYS A 627 -12.82 -17.76 6.81
C LYS A 627 -11.96 -19.01 6.71
N ASP A 628 -12.06 -19.93 7.68
CA ASP A 628 -11.21 -21.12 7.73
C ASP A 628 -11.59 -22.19 6.69
N GLU A 629 -11.22 -21.94 5.43
CA GLU A 629 -11.08 -22.99 4.42
C GLU A 629 -9.80 -22.80 3.58
N ALA A 630 -8.89 -23.77 3.72
CA ALA A 630 -7.87 -24.25 2.75
C ALA A 630 -6.84 -23.28 2.10
N ALA A 631 -6.94 -21.96 2.22
CA ALA A 631 -6.00 -21.02 1.58
C ALA A 631 -4.75 -20.74 2.44
N MET A 632 -3.76 -21.65 2.41
CA MET A 632 -2.30 -21.39 2.45
C MET A 632 -1.51 -22.67 2.81
N ALA A 633 -1.43 -23.60 1.87
CA ALA A 633 -0.43 -24.67 1.87
C ALA A 633 -0.14 -25.14 0.43
N GLN A 634 0.47 -24.27 -0.38
CA GLN A 634 1.19 -24.70 -1.59
C GLN A 634 2.58 -24.09 -1.53
N PRO A 635 3.62 -24.86 -1.17
CA PRO A 635 4.97 -24.39 -1.39
C PRO A 635 5.18 -24.27 -2.90
N VAL A 636 5.64 -23.12 -3.37
CA VAL A 636 6.22 -23.02 -4.71
C VAL A 636 7.42 -23.96 -4.70
N ALA A 637 7.25 -25.16 -5.24
CA ALA A 637 8.31 -26.14 -5.31
C ALA A 637 9.44 -25.53 -6.14
N ALA A 638 10.59 -25.30 -5.51
CA ALA A 638 11.77 -24.76 -6.17
C ALA A 638 12.16 -25.72 -7.30
N GLN A 639 11.79 -25.38 -8.55
CA GLN A 639 12.26 -26.09 -9.71
C GLN A 639 13.74 -25.78 -9.89
N ALA A 640 14.57 -26.64 -9.30
CA ALA A 640 15.98 -26.68 -9.61
C ALA A 640 16.13 -26.88 -11.13
N VAL A 641 16.67 -25.86 -11.80
CA VAL A 641 16.96 -25.92 -13.23
C VAL A 641 17.99 -27.01 -13.46
N ALA A 642 17.52 -28.18 -13.93
CA ALA A 642 18.35 -29.34 -14.18
C ALA A 642 19.21 -29.11 -15.43
N VAL A 643 20.37 -28.47 -15.25
CA VAL A 643 21.38 -28.36 -16.31
C VAL A 643 21.97 -29.75 -16.55
N GLY A 644 21.66 -30.33 -17.70
CA GLY A 644 22.09 -31.69 -18.06
C GLY A 644 23.61 -31.83 -18.08
N ALA A 645 24.15 -32.76 -17.29
CA ALA A 645 25.57 -33.00 -17.18
C ALA A 645 26.12 -33.76 -18.42
N GLY A 646 26.70 -33.02 -19.36
CA GLY A 646 27.56 -33.57 -20.41
C GLY A 646 28.95 -33.92 -19.87
N SER A 647 29.44 -35.12 -20.16
CA SER A 647 30.65 -35.71 -19.57
C SER A 647 31.95 -35.42 -20.32
N VAL A 648 32.93 -34.78 -19.67
CA VAL A 648 34.38 -34.81 -19.99
C VAL A 648 35.18 -34.53 -18.68
N PRO A 649 36.46 -34.92 -18.54
CA PRO A 649 36.89 -35.64 -17.34
C PRO A 649 37.81 -34.85 -16.40
N SER A 650 38.03 -35.45 -15.22
CA SER A 650 38.86 -34.96 -14.13
C SER A 650 40.30 -34.64 -14.55
N ALA A 651 40.77 -33.43 -14.24
CA ALA A 651 42.19 -33.07 -14.24
C ALA A 651 42.59 -32.48 -12.87
N SER A 652 43.74 -32.92 -12.38
CA SER A 652 44.31 -32.65 -11.06
C SER A 652 44.38 -31.18 -10.63
N LEU A 653 44.02 -30.93 -9.37
CA LEU A 653 44.43 -29.74 -8.62
C LEU A 653 45.96 -29.61 -8.60
N GLN A 654 46.49 -28.51 -9.14
CA GLN A 654 47.78 -27.96 -8.75
C GLN A 654 47.61 -26.48 -8.37
N THR A 655 48.23 -26.12 -7.25
CA THR A 655 48.08 -24.83 -6.58
C THR A 655 48.98 -23.77 -7.19
N HIS A 656 48.43 -22.64 -7.62
CA HIS A 656 49.17 -21.37 -7.63
C HIS A 656 48.33 -20.21 -7.10
N THR A 657 48.91 -19.56 -6.09
CA THR A 657 48.46 -18.39 -5.36
C THR A 657 48.00 -17.22 -6.23
N GLN A 658 46.83 -16.66 -5.92
CA GLN A 658 46.48 -15.26 -6.22
C GLN A 658 45.83 -14.56 -5.01
N ALA A 659 45.89 -13.23 -5.05
CA ALA A 659 45.73 -12.29 -3.95
C ALA A 659 44.45 -12.42 -3.09
N ARG A 660 44.60 -12.10 -1.80
CA ARG A 660 43.49 -11.79 -0.89
C ARG A 660 42.72 -10.56 -1.42
N GLN A 661 41.47 -10.74 -1.83
CA GLN A 661 40.45 -9.70 -1.67
C GLN A 661 39.68 -10.00 -0.39
N ALA A 662 39.65 -9.03 0.52
CA ALA A 662 38.98 -9.19 1.81
C ALA A 662 37.47 -9.01 1.65
N ALA A 663 36.69 -10.00 2.06
CA ALA A 663 35.25 -9.87 2.20
C ALA A 663 34.93 -8.71 3.14
N HIS A 664 34.23 -7.68 2.64
CA HIS A 664 33.67 -6.63 3.48
C HIS A 664 32.50 -7.20 4.27
N GLN A 665 32.76 -7.59 5.52
CA GLN A 665 31.70 -7.78 6.51
C GLN A 665 31.00 -6.44 6.72
N VAL A 666 29.72 -6.37 6.36
CA VAL A 666 28.85 -5.24 6.70
C VAL A 666 28.53 -5.35 8.19
N ASN A 667 29.38 -4.74 9.01
CA ASN A 667 29.16 -4.67 10.46
C ASN A 667 27.95 -3.78 10.76
N ALA A 668 26.94 -4.35 11.40
CA ALA A 668 25.86 -3.58 12.00
C ALA A 668 26.43 -2.70 13.12
N VAL A 669 26.44 -1.37 12.91
CA VAL A 669 27.02 -0.43 13.87
C VAL A 669 26.06 -0.20 15.05
N SER A 670 26.28 -0.97 16.12
CA SER A 670 25.73 -0.70 17.45
C SER A 670 26.78 -0.05 18.34
N THR A 671 26.82 1.29 18.37
CA THR A 671 27.63 2.04 19.35
C THR A 671 26.99 3.36 19.76
N ARG A 672 26.45 3.42 20.98
CA ARG A 672 26.43 4.65 21.80
C ARG A 672 27.14 4.33 23.12
N GLN A 673 28.19 5.09 23.45
CA GLN A 673 28.82 5.09 24.77
C GLN A 673 28.40 6.38 25.53
N PRO A 674 28.38 6.38 26.87
CA PRO A 674 27.63 7.35 27.65
C PRO A 674 28.44 8.62 27.98
N TYR A 675 27.73 9.75 28.14
CA TYR A 675 28.31 10.98 28.67
C TYR A 675 28.56 10.88 30.18
N GLY A 676 29.80 11.16 30.59
CA GLY A 676 30.20 11.27 31.99
C GLY A 676 29.88 12.66 32.58
N VAL A 677 29.60 12.69 33.88
CA VAL A 677 29.33 13.91 34.65
C VAL A 677 30.64 14.54 35.15
N ALA A 678 30.74 15.87 35.10
CA ALA A 678 31.74 16.65 35.84
C ALA A 678 31.05 17.85 36.51
N ALA A 679 31.53 18.27 37.69
CA ALA A 679 30.74 19.08 38.64
C ALA A 679 31.42 20.38 39.13
N GLY A 680 30.60 21.44 39.35
CA GLY A 680 30.93 22.67 40.10
C GLY A 680 31.86 23.67 39.38
N LYS A 681 31.90 24.98 39.68
CA LYS A 681 31.22 25.94 40.60
C LYS A 681 31.68 27.38 40.14
N PRO A 682 31.30 28.53 40.75
CA PRO A 682 29.95 29.12 40.86
C PRO A 682 29.87 30.65 40.48
N ALA A 683 28.65 31.16 40.34
CA ALA A 683 28.15 32.52 40.65
C ALA A 683 28.89 33.83 40.22
N ARG A 684 28.13 34.77 39.65
CA ARG A 684 28.16 36.21 40.03
C ARG A 684 26.78 36.89 39.84
N GLN A 685 26.50 37.91 40.66
CA GLN A 685 25.19 38.55 40.84
C GLN A 685 25.00 39.80 39.96
N ALA A 686 23.73 40.11 39.62
CA ALA A 686 23.06 41.43 39.67
C ALA A 686 21.65 41.26 39.05
N SER A 687 20.50 41.47 39.72
CA SER A 687 19.87 42.74 40.16
C SER A 687 19.70 43.76 39.02
N SER A 688 18.52 44.34 38.73
CA SER A 688 17.23 44.38 39.45
C SER A 688 16.17 45.24 38.71
N ILE A 689 14.89 45.17 39.17
CA ILE A 689 13.89 46.28 39.21
C ILE A 689 13.10 46.67 37.92
N ASP A 690 11.80 46.32 37.98
CA ASP A 690 10.56 47.11 37.77
C ASP A 690 10.18 47.92 36.50
N GLN A 691 8.96 47.57 36.04
CA GLN A 691 7.76 48.40 35.80
C GLN A 691 7.65 49.46 34.67
N HIS A 692 6.55 49.27 33.92
CA HIS A 692 5.60 50.25 33.35
C HIS A 692 6.08 51.65 32.88
N GLY A 693 5.87 51.90 31.58
CA GLY A 693 5.77 53.26 31.02
C GLY A 693 4.97 53.28 29.71
N SER A 694 3.77 53.86 29.73
CA SER A 694 2.94 54.07 28.53
C SER A 694 3.26 55.42 27.88
N ARG A 695 3.24 55.50 26.53
CA ARG A 695 2.47 56.48 25.70
C ARG A 695 3.04 56.69 24.28
N HIS A 696 2.15 57.16 23.41
CA HIS A 696 2.41 57.69 22.07
C HIS A 696 3.30 58.95 22.10
N ASP A 697 3.97 59.26 20.99
CA ASP A 697 3.55 60.39 20.14
C ASP A 697 4.23 60.40 18.75
N GLU A 698 3.65 61.17 17.83
CA GLU A 698 3.96 61.22 16.39
C GLU A 698 5.24 62.00 16.06
N GLN A 699 5.83 61.74 14.88
CA GLN A 699 6.43 62.82 14.09
C GLN A 699 6.32 62.59 12.57
N THR A 700 5.85 63.65 11.89
CA THR A 700 5.79 63.84 10.43
C THR A 700 7.16 64.34 9.91
N ALA A 701 7.51 64.52 8.63
CA ALA A 701 6.75 64.72 7.39
C ALA A 701 7.64 64.55 6.11
N ASN A 702 7.02 64.80 4.94
CA ASN A 702 7.61 65.10 3.60
C ASN A 702 8.14 63.92 2.72
N GLY A 703 7.72 63.80 1.45
CA GLY A 703 6.67 64.56 0.74
C GLY A 703 6.45 64.20 -0.75
N ARG A 704 5.22 64.51 -1.24
CA ARG A 704 4.84 65.14 -2.53
C ARG A 704 5.75 64.93 -3.78
N LYS A 705 5.25 64.58 -4.98
CA LYS A 705 4.03 65.04 -5.71
C LYS A 705 3.71 64.14 -6.95
N LEU A 706 2.40 64.01 -7.28
CA LEU A 706 1.70 64.27 -8.58
C LEU A 706 2.36 63.88 -9.95
N THR A 707 1.66 63.53 -11.05
CA THR A 707 0.21 63.46 -11.39
C THR A 707 -0.07 62.60 -12.63
N ALA A 708 -1.18 61.86 -12.57
CA ALA A 708 -2.25 61.63 -13.57
C ALA A 708 -2.10 62.02 -15.07
N HIS A 709 -2.63 61.15 -15.95
CA HIS A 709 -3.41 61.56 -17.12
C HIS A 709 -4.60 60.62 -17.40
N THR A 710 -5.76 61.21 -17.70
CA THR A 710 -7.05 60.58 -18.00
C THR A 710 -7.26 60.35 -19.50
N LYS A 711 -8.11 59.37 -19.85
CA LYS A 711 -9.00 59.46 -21.03
C LYS A 711 -10.34 58.74 -20.77
N HIS A 712 -11.40 59.27 -21.37
CA HIS A 712 -12.80 58.98 -21.08
C HIS A 712 -13.57 58.74 -22.39
N SER A 713 -14.44 57.72 -22.44
CA SER A 713 -15.70 57.62 -23.21
C SER A 713 -16.19 56.15 -23.22
N GLY A 714 -17.48 55.81 -23.36
CA GLY A 714 -18.67 56.67 -23.35
C GLY A 714 -19.93 56.02 -23.96
N ARG A 715 -20.77 55.40 -23.10
CA ARG A 715 -22.25 55.23 -23.20
C ARG A 715 -22.94 54.36 -24.31
N LYS A 716 -23.82 53.47 -23.79
CA LYS A 716 -25.08 52.79 -24.24
C LYS A 716 -25.79 53.10 -25.60
N VAL A 717 -26.72 52.18 -25.91
CA VAL A 717 -27.87 52.17 -26.87
C VAL A 717 -27.51 51.58 -28.25
N GLY A 718 -28.29 50.71 -28.91
CA GLY A 718 -29.53 50.00 -28.53
C GLY A 718 -30.49 49.79 -29.72
N GLY A 719 -30.84 48.54 -30.04
CA GLY A 719 -31.99 48.16 -30.87
C GLY A 719 -31.76 47.90 -32.37
N ARG A 720 -31.73 46.62 -32.77
CA ARG A 720 -32.81 45.96 -33.55
C ARG A 720 -32.66 44.45 -33.49
#